data_AF-A0A9P5N6U3-F1
#
_entry.id   AF-A0A9P5N6U3-F1
#
_cell.length_a   1.000
_cell.length_b   1.000
_cell.length_c   1.000
_cell.angle_alpha   90.00
_cell.angle_beta   90.00
_cell.angle_gamma   90.00
#
_symmetry.space_group_name_H-M   'P 1'
#
loop_
_entity.id
_entity.type
_entity.pdbx_description
1 polymer ?
#
loop_
_entity_poly.entity_id
_entity_poly.type
_entity_poly.pdbx_seq_one_letter_code
_entity_poly.pdbx_strand_id
1 'polypeptide(L)'
;MPTRGSSVIRVPSEKYFANMTFSSKDQNLLDKDKEFGRAQLIDGEIIYSPNCCRDLEGIPSPDADEKNGVRNNIFLPFGPNGKGRDLSGVELANYQNPHWWNLPFGWIAFVCHNPIFRGPVLGLLKYFPRRKEQLTFRETKGYSMPRYMKEQWLGLEYDLVQMKTLLAIHANSSPIVSNHPRTFGYWMWHESWETALESIQKSRDWFMILIAAISFLIALAEMRTQTRRKLNLIAYEDWYSFLVRQGCRESWLEGLMDSPMLRDFSSFTDRAGTFVSLSRHDTCFPTVEWLCQLCIPVWYRWKPEWASVPKYKHYAPLPHQLQAAMTGIPHMPSNHQWDLPDTGEDESQEPKTNCPASYSPPVTWREFFALRASINKQKEAIESDEERQSRLQKLANPPYTNGKVFEWLRNDHDVLERRPIFKKYHEDAFQCFTKGQVHYDSFFNEFDCCEEFDEESGLGGFGFDNDDSDSDNDWYLRDAQAQAEHTESDDQATGNRAPEGLVSDQWQHYSNDHAIDPDEDDRISLDCDDDQEDMQNPPPLKPRELPPVDTVHISNFEFNILEICRLRYGYTGPLPLEPSSRIMEIRSQKNFLKILGITWRERESAVFGLDTIKAAFDFLTRLASVGLISQDEWDLSREHRATITLNSRLSSLHKISIGTKGKKSTKTWYMFDFGARRVAQWMFTVTSPAHALLVCRLDSNYTENDLVIYFVEHGIPFRTMQLSTTLTRAPYRTSNSSITLVSRSAEHVFAADDFNMFEHHSFEFLHTNRRGRIALMSGGIMWRLAMQHVSWSSILNGPSGWSPNCAEFLLAKDLKTGLEYMDDDLTETEVEQLCGIYHCLTGNGDQIAKRSWFPLPDTFDGSGYDYGEWTEFSENWFRSIKHNTVELPSRVPRSVAQPVSEVNSAEHPHTKPSWPFSQKVWGKHLKAAGDMHQASLRLNRIAEEIINNFDG
;
A
#
# COMPACT_ATOMS: atom_id res chain seq x y z
N MET A 1 15.68 -0.47 61.72
CA MET A 1 17.00 -0.47 61.05
C MET A 1 17.44 -1.92 60.92
N PRO A 2 17.63 -2.39 59.68
CA PRO A 2 18.98 -2.51 59.13
C PRO A 2 19.11 -1.74 57.81
N THR A 3 20.27 -1.10 57.65
CA THR A 3 20.68 -0.31 56.49
C THR A 3 20.74 -1.19 55.24
N ARG A 4 19.74 -1.09 54.36
CA ARG A 4 19.82 -1.60 52.98
C ARG A 4 20.84 -0.76 52.24
N GLY A 5 22.00 -1.36 51.96
CA GLY A 5 23.00 -0.78 51.07
C GLY A 5 22.37 -0.45 49.72
N SER A 6 22.54 0.80 49.31
CA SER A 6 22.29 1.28 47.96
C SER A 6 23.15 0.48 46.98
N SER A 7 22.58 -0.57 46.38
CA SER A 7 23.19 -1.24 45.24
C SER A 7 23.15 -0.29 44.05
N VAL A 8 24.22 0.48 43.87
CA VAL A 8 24.54 1.13 42.59
C VAL A 8 24.55 0.00 41.55
N ILE A 9 23.60 0.00 40.61
CA ILE A 9 23.71 -0.86 39.43
C ILE A 9 24.88 -0.30 38.63
N ARG A 10 26.08 -0.81 38.91
CA ARG A 10 27.25 -0.57 38.07
C ARG A 10 26.98 -1.23 36.72
N VAL A 11 27.19 -0.48 35.64
CA VAL A 11 27.23 -1.03 34.28
C VAL A 11 28.25 -2.18 34.27
N PRO A 12 27.93 -3.36 33.70
CA PRO A 12 28.87 -4.48 33.63
C PRO A 12 30.20 -4.04 33.03
N SER A 13 31.33 -4.50 33.58
CA SER A 13 32.68 -4.14 33.10
C SER A 13 32.85 -4.46 31.61
N GLU A 14 33.70 -3.71 30.89
CA GLU A 14 34.03 -3.88 29.45
C GLU A 14 34.29 -5.35 29.02
N LYS A 15 34.75 -6.22 29.94
CA LYS A 15 34.92 -7.66 29.73
C LYS A 15 33.64 -8.41 29.29
N TYR A 16 32.44 -7.92 29.62
CA TYR A 16 31.17 -8.50 29.16
C TYR A 16 30.85 -8.20 27.69
N PHE A 17 31.51 -7.19 27.11
CA PHE A 17 31.31 -6.75 25.72
C PHE A 17 32.44 -7.22 24.78
N ALA A 18 33.36 -8.06 25.27
CA ALA A 18 34.58 -8.52 24.60
C ALA A 18 34.38 -9.34 23.30
N ASN A 19 33.13 -9.57 22.87
CA ASN A 19 32.77 -10.30 21.65
C ASN A 19 32.28 -9.42 20.49
N MET A 20 32.27 -8.08 20.66
CA MET A 20 32.03 -7.16 19.55
C MET A 20 33.34 -6.96 18.77
N THR A 21 33.38 -7.38 17.51
CA THR A 21 34.54 -7.17 16.64
C THR A 21 34.06 -6.53 15.34
N PHE A 22 34.38 -5.25 15.17
CA PHE A 22 34.12 -4.50 13.95
C PHE A 22 35.35 -4.59 13.05
N SER A 23 35.43 -5.65 12.25
CA SER A 23 36.55 -5.87 11.32
C SER A 23 36.02 -6.03 9.90
N SER A 24 35.83 -4.92 9.19
CA SER A 24 35.80 -4.89 7.73
C SER A 24 37.20 -4.57 7.22
N LYS A 25 37.74 -5.32 6.26
CA LYS A 25 38.97 -4.89 5.56
C LYS A 25 38.69 -3.58 4.81
N ASP A 26 39.40 -2.53 5.22
CA ASP A 26 39.87 -1.33 4.51
C ASP A 26 39.25 -1.05 3.12
N GLN A 27 38.03 -0.49 3.10
CA GLN A 27 37.69 0.48 2.07
C GLN A 27 37.83 1.86 2.70
N ASN A 28 38.97 2.49 2.48
CA ASN A 28 39.16 3.88 2.88
C ASN A 28 38.07 4.76 2.26
N LEU A 29 37.58 5.75 3.02
CA LEU A 29 36.66 6.76 2.49
C LEU A 29 37.25 7.43 1.24
N LEU A 30 36.50 7.40 0.15
CA LEU A 30 36.84 8.10 -1.10
C LEU A 30 36.28 9.52 -1.07
N ASP A 31 36.78 10.40 -1.93
CA ASP A 31 36.30 11.79 -1.99
C ASP A 31 34.80 11.88 -2.35
N LYS A 32 34.30 10.97 -3.19
CA LYS A 32 32.87 10.84 -3.49
C LYS A 32 32.01 10.50 -2.26
N ASP A 33 32.56 9.76 -1.29
CA ASP A 33 31.82 9.36 -0.09
C ASP A 33 31.71 10.53 0.91
N LYS A 34 32.50 11.60 0.67
CA LYS A 34 32.61 12.81 1.49
C LYS A 34 31.91 14.01 0.88
N GLU A 35 31.29 13.88 -0.28
CA GLU A 35 30.71 14.99 -1.04
C GLU A 35 29.63 15.74 -0.24
N PHE A 36 28.82 15.01 0.52
CA PHE A 36 27.77 15.56 1.40
C PHE A 36 28.25 15.81 2.84
N GLY A 37 29.55 15.70 3.09
CA GLY A 37 30.17 15.94 4.39
C GLY A 37 30.26 17.41 4.76
N ARG A 38 30.50 17.68 6.05
CA ARG A 38 30.63 19.05 6.58
C ARG A 38 31.64 19.13 7.71
N ALA A 39 32.49 20.15 7.64
CA ALA A 39 33.37 20.56 8.72
C ALA A 39 32.79 21.80 9.42
N GLN A 40 32.86 21.84 10.75
CA GLN A 40 32.36 22.93 11.60
C GLN A 40 33.40 23.27 12.66
N LEU A 41 33.54 24.55 13.01
CA LEU A 41 34.37 25.01 14.11
C LEU A 41 33.48 25.20 15.35
N ILE A 42 33.59 24.30 16.32
CA ILE A 42 32.77 24.28 17.54
C ILE A 42 33.71 24.28 18.73
N ASP A 43 33.55 25.24 19.65
CA ASP A 43 34.40 25.41 20.83
C ASP A 43 35.92 25.48 20.52
N GLY A 44 36.28 26.01 19.35
CA GLY A 44 37.67 26.12 18.88
C GLY A 44 38.27 24.82 18.31
N GLU A 45 37.47 23.75 18.21
CA GLU A 45 37.87 22.47 17.60
C GLU A 45 37.17 22.28 16.25
N ILE A 46 37.87 21.68 15.28
CA ILE A 46 37.27 21.29 14.00
C ILE A 46 36.56 19.96 14.22
N ILE A 47 35.25 19.95 14.10
CA ILE A 47 34.43 18.75 14.05
C ILE A 47 34.06 18.48 12.60
N TYR A 48 34.26 17.23 12.16
CA TYR A 48 33.99 16.83 10.80
C TYR A 48 33.07 15.62 10.76
N SER A 49 32.10 15.67 9.84
CA SER A 49 31.32 14.51 9.41
C SER A 49 31.51 14.28 7.91
N PRO A 50 31.86 13.06 7.48
CA PRO A 50 31.98 12.73 6.06
C PRO A 50 30.63 12.51 5.36
N ASN A 51 29.58 12.12 6.10
CA ASN A 51 28.30 11.68 5.53
C ASN A 51 27.09 12.49 6.04
N CYS A 52 27.31 13.61 6.73
CA CYS A 52 26.25 14.45 7.26
C CYS A 52 26.59 15.93 7.13
N CYS A 53 25.59 16.73 6.72
CA CYS A 53 25.68 18.18 6.61
C CYS A 53 24.98 18.94 7.76
N ARG A 54 24.43 18.23 8.74
CA ARG A 54 23.66 18.81 9.85
C ARG A 54 24.51 19.74 10.72
N ASP A 55 23.95 20.89 11.06
CA ASP A 55 24.53 21.79 12.06
C ASP A 55 24.48 21.15 13.44
N LEU A 56 25.58 21.27 14.19
CA LEU A 56 25.64 20.84 15.58
C LEU A 56 25.56 22.07 16.48
N GLU A 57 24.67 22.04 17.47
CA GLU A 57 24.55 23.13 18.45
C GLU A 57 25.72 23.17 19.44
N GLY A 58 26.43 22.04 19.63
CA GLY A 58 27.58 21.91 20.52
C GLY A 58 28.18 20.51 20.50
N ILE A 59 29.33 20.32 21.15
CA ILE A 59 29.94 19.00 21.33
C ILE A 59 29.33 18.33 22.57
N PRO A 60 28.73 17.13 22.45
CA PRO A 60 28.16 16.43 23.59
C PRO A 60 29.26 16.06 24.59
N SER A 61 28.92 16.10 25.88
CA SER A 61 29.81 15.60 26.93
C SER A 61 29.96 14.07 26.80
N PRO A 62 31.17 13.50 26.96
CA PRO A 62 31.34 12.05 26.90
C PRO A 62 30.58 11.34 28.04
N ASP A 63 29.75 10.35 27.69
CA ASP A 63 29.01 9.52 28.67
C ASP A 63 29.91 8.59 29.51
N ALA A 64 31.17 8.42 29.07
CA ALA A 64 32.16 7.57 29.69
C ALA A 64 33.42 8.37 30.06
N ASP A 65 33.93 8.13 31.27
CA ASP A 65 35.23 8.63 31.71
C ASP A 65 36.33 7.65 31.25
N GLU A 66 37.38 8.16 30.59
CA GLU A 66 38.53 7.38 30.12
C GLU A 66 39.18 6.49 31.19
N LYS A 67 39.05 6.85 32.49
CA LYS A 67 39.60 6.06 33.60
C LYS A 67 38.61 5.12 34.29
N ASN A 68 37.30 5.35 34.17
CA ASN A 68 36.28 4.71 35.00
C ASN A 68 35.14 4.03 34.22
N GLY A 69 35.12 4.13 32.89
CA GLY A 69 34.06 3.60 32.04
C GLY A 69 32.76 4.43 32.13
N VAL A 70 31.65 3.84 31.67
CA VAL A 70 30.32 4.44 31.71
C VAL A 70 29.87 4.60 33.17
N ARG A 71 29.69 5.83 33.63
CA ARG A 71 29.42 6.13 35.05
C ARG A 71 27.96 5.94 35.45
N ASN A 72 27.00 6.18 34.55
CA ASN A 72 25.55 6.13 34.81
C ASN A 72 24.77 5.51 33.64
N ASN A 73 23.63 4.88 33.92
CA ASN A 73 22.71 4.42 32.89
C ASN A 73 21.85 5.59 32.41
N ILE A 74 22.00 5.97 31.14
CA ILE A 74 21.30 7.11 30.52
C ILE A 74 19.77 6.92 30.40
N PHE A 75 19.27 5.69 30.57
CA PHE A 75 17.84 5.39 30.60
C PHE A 75 17.24 5.36 32.01
N LEU A 76 18.06 5.53 33.05
CA LEU A 76 17.64 5.53 34.44
C LEU A 76 18.32 6.69 35.20
N PRO A 77 18.03 7.96 34.85
CA PRO A 77 18.65 9.09 35.50
C PRO A 77 18.24 9.20 36.98
N PHE A 78 19.14 9.72 37.80
CA PHE A 78 18.83 10.05 39.19
C PHE A 78 17.96 11.30 39.23
N GLY A 79 16.94 11.30 40.09
CA GLY A 79 16.13 12.50 40.31
C GLY A 79 16.95 13.69 40.84
N PRO A 80 16.43 14.93 40.75
CA PRO A 80 17.16 16.17 41.09
C PRO A 80 17.74 16.20 42.52
N ASN A 81 17.21 15.38 43.43
CA ASN A 81 17.67 15.27 44.82
C ASN A 81 18.64 14.10 45.08
N GLY A 82 19.09 13.40 44.03
CA GLY A 82 19.96 12.22 44.13
C GLY A 82 19.33 11.01 44.84
N LYS A 83 18.03 11.05 45.13
CA LYS A 83 17.25 10.00 45.79
C LYS A 83 16.15 9.52 44.86
N GLY A 84 16.20 8.24 44.49
CA GLY A 84 15.24 7.62 43.58
C GLY A 84 15.63 7.79 42.10
N ARG A 85 15.13 6.86 41.28
CA ARG A 85 15.22 6.93 39.81
C ARG A 85 14.02 7.74 39.33
N ASP A 86 14.23 8.67 38.41
CA ASP A 86 13.19 9.51 37.88
C ASP A 86 13.01 9.23 36.37
N LEU A 87 11.85 8.71 36.00
CA LEU A 87 11.48 8.44 34.61
C LEU A 87 10.65 9.58 34.00
N SER A 88 10.24 10.57 34.80
CA SER A 88 9.31 11.61 34.36
C SER A 88 9.94 12.60 33.36
N GLY A 89 11.24 12.88 33.52
CA GLY A 89 12.03 13.73 32.62
C GLY A 89 12.75 12.99 31.49
N VAL A 90 12.43 11.71 31.27
CA VAL A 90 13.02 10.94 30.17
C VAL A 90 12.17 11.10 28.93
N GLU A 91 12.68 11.86 27.95
CA GLU A 91 12.02 12.14 26.68
C GLU A 91 12.81 11.54 25.52
N LEU A 92 12.12 11.19 24.44
CA LEU A 92 12.75 10.67 23.21
C LEU A 92 13.80 11.63 22.65
N ALA A 93 13.53 12.94 22.68
CA ALA A 93 14.41 13.98 22.16
C ALA A 93 15.83 13.90 22.73
N ASN A 94 15.98 13.42 23.98
CA ASN A 94 17.27 13.23 24.63
C ASN A 94 18.17 12.19 23.92
N TYR A 95 17.57 11.30 23.12
CA TYR A 95 18.24 10.20 22.41
C TYR A 95 18.27 10.40 20.90
N GLN A 96 17.69 11.49 20.40
CA GLN A 96 17.72 11.84 18.99
C GLN A 96 18.95 12.69 18.65
N ASN A 97 19.61 13.29 19.64
CA ASN A 97 20.88 13.97 19.43
C ASN A 97 22.07 12.99 19.42
N PRO A 98 23.14 13.28 18.66
CA PRO A 98 24.32 12.41 18.61
C PRO A 98 25.06 12.36 19.95
N HIS A 99 25.46 11.15 20.35
CA HIS A 99 26.25 10.87 21.56
C HIS A 99 27.63 10.31 21.22
N TRP A 100 28.56 10.32 22.18
CA TRP A 100 29.85 9.63 22.00
C TRP A 100 29.67 8.12 22.03
N TRP A 101 30.20 7.43 21.02
CA TRP A 101 30.08 5.98 20.94
C TRP A 101 30.71 5.32 22.18
N ASN A 102 29.92 4.44 22.80
CA ASN A 102 30.35 3.59 23.89
C ASN A 102 29.70 2.20 23.77
N LEU A 103 30.31 1.18 24.37
CA LEU A 103 29.85 -0.21 24.21
C LEU A 103 28.40 -0.46 24.69
N PRO A 104 27.95 0.11 25.83
CA PRO A 104 26.59 -0.12 26.31
C PRO A 104 25.48 0.58 25.52
N PHE A 105 25.75 1.79 24.99
CA PHE A 105 24.74 2.70 24.46
C PHE A 105 24.99 3.19 23.03
N GLY A 106 26.09 2.80 22.37
CA GLY A 106 26.41 3.24 21.00
C GLY A 106 25.32 2.92 19.97
N TRP A 107 24.51 1.89 20.23
CA TRP A 107 23.34 1.55 19.41
C TRP A 107 22.29 2.66 19.32
N ILE A 108 22.29 3.65 20.21
CA ILE A 108 21.39 4.83 20.15
C ILE A 108 21.61 5.66 18.90
N ALA A 109 22.78 5.55 18.27
CA ALA A 109 23.04 6.14 16.96
C ALA A 109 22.01 5.74 15.88
N PHE A 110 21.29 4.63 16.08
CA PHE A 110 20.26 4.11 15.18
C PHE A 110 18.85 4.68 15.46
N VAL A 111 18.66 5.46 16.52
CA VAL A 111 17.37 6.11 16.83
C VAL A 111 17.00 7.07 15.70
N CYS A 112 15.77 6.97 15.20
CA CYS A 112 15.28 7.80 14.11
C CYS A 112 14.90 9.21 14.62
N HIS A 113 15.19 10.25 13.84
CA HIS A 113 14.71 11.61 14.14
C HIS A 113 13.21 11.76 13.90
N ASN A 114 12.74 11.27 12.76
CA ASN A 114 11.34 11.36 12.36
C ASN A 114 10.78 9.94 12.23
N PRO A 115 10.05 9.42 13.26
CA PRO A 115 9.50 8.07 13.19
C PRO A 115 8.40 7.96 12.16
N ILE A 116 8.43 6.88 11.39
CA ILE A 116 7.43 6.55 10.38
C ILE A 116 6.75 5.24 10.79
N PHE A 117 5.63 5.35 11.51
CA PHE A 117 4.77 4.24 11.87
C PHE A 117 3.86 3.88 10.68
N ARG A 118 4.38 3.03 9.79
CA ARG A 118 3.69 2.47 8.61
C ARG A 118 3.88 0.96 8.57
N GLY A 119 3.30 0.29 7.58
CA GLY A 119 3.34 -1.15 7.48
C GLY A 119 2.19 -1.81 8.23
N PRO A 120 1.98 -3.12 8.03
CA PRO A 120 0.92 -3.88 8.68
C PRO A 120 1.22 -4.20 10.16
N VAL A 121 2.49 -4.07 10.58
CA VAL A 121 2.95 -4.34 11.95
C VAL A 121 3.06 -3.06 12.78
N LEU A 122 3.80 -2.04 12.31
CA LEU A 122 4.00 -0.80 13.08
C LEU A 122 2.91 0.25 12.83
N GLY A 123 2.05 0.08 11.82
CA GLY A 123 0.96 1.01 11.51
C GLY A 123 -0.05 1.19 12.65
N LEU A 124 -0.22 0.20 13.53
CA LEU A 124 -1.08 0.29 14.71
C LEU A 124 -0.60 1.33 15.74
N LEU A 125 0.67 1.77 15.67
CA LEU A 125 1.19 2.85 16.50
C LEU A 125 0.87 4.24 15.92
N LYS A 126 0.35 4.34 14.69
CA LYS A 126 -0.02 5.60 14.03
C LYS A 126 -1.33 6.16 14.62
N TYR A 127 -2.34 5.31 14.77
CA TYR A 127 -3.68 5.66 15.24
C TYR A 127 -3.83 5.28 16.71
N PHE A 128 -3.92 6.29 17.57
CA PHE A 128 -4.05 6.13 19.02
C PHE A 128 -4.83 7.34 19.57
N PRO A 129 -5.39 7.25 20.80
CA PRO A 129 -6.19 8.33 21.35
C PRO A 129 -5.36 9.62 21.48
N ARG A 130 -5.88 10.71 20.93
CA ARG A 130 -5.31 12.07 21.03
C ARG A 130 -6.24 13.04 21.75
N ARG A 131 -7.50 12.65 21.94
CA ARG A 131 -8.55 13.45 22.57
C ARG A 131 -9.21 12.68 23.69
N LYS A 132 -9.86 13.41 24.60
CA LYS A 132 -10.52 12.85 25.78
C LYS A 132 -11.64 11.86 25.40
N GLU A 133 -12.39 12.16 24.36
CA GLU A 133 -13.56 11.40 23.89
C GLU A 133 -13.17 10.01 23.37
N GLN A 134 -11.90 9.82 22.99
CA GLN A 134 -11.36 8.57 22.48
C GLN A 134 -10.84 7.64 23.59
N LEU A 135 -10.85 8.09 24.84
CA LEU A 135 -10.42 7.30 25.99
C LEU A 135 -11.60 6.55 26.60
N THR A 136 -11.31 5.36 27.13
CA THR A 136 -12.27 4.66 27.98
C THR A 136 -12.29 5.29 29.36
N PHE A 137 -13.44 5.80 29.79
CA PHE A 137 -13.66 6.32 31.14
C PHE A 137 -14.42 5.32 32.01
N ARG A 138 -14.02 5.19 33.27
CA ARG A 138 -14.77 4.50 34.32
C ARG A 138 -14.73 5.33 35.58
N GLU A 139 -15.89 5.64 36.16
CA GLU A 139 -16.01 6.51 37.34
C GLU A 139 -15.07 6.14 38.49
N THR A 140 -14.88 4.84 38.75
CA THR A 140 -14.03 4.36 39.86
C THR A 140 -12.54 4.26 39.53
N LYS A 141 -12.14 4.35 38.25
CA LYS A 141 -10.76 4.08 37.81
C LYS A 141 -10.16 5.23 37.00
N GLY A 142 -10.95 6.19 36.53
CA GLY A 142 -10.52 7.27 35.66
C GLY A 142 -10.49 6.87 34.18
N TYR A 143 -9.47 7.33 33.46
CA TYR A 143 -9.29 7.20 32.01
C TYR A 143 -8.24 6.15 31.64
N SER A 144 -8.44 5.43 30.55
CA SER A 144 -7.48 4.47 30.00
C SER A 144 -7.62 4.37 28.48
N MET A 145 -6.58 3.89 27.81
CA MET A 145 -6.67 3.53 26.39
C MET A 145 -7.75 2.44 26.18
N PRO A 146 -8.48 2.45 25.05
CA PRO A 146 -9.39 1.38 24.68
C PRO A 146 -8.78 -0.01 24.78
N ARG A 147 -9.57 -1.00 25.21
CA ARG A 147 -9.09 -2.37 25.49
C ARG A 147 -8.41 -3.00 24.28
N TYR A 148 -9.03 -2.91 23.11
CA TYR A 148 -8.53 -3.51 21.87
C TYR A 148 -7.14 -2.94 21.48
N MET A 149 -6.95 -1.62 21.55
CA MET A 149 -5.65 -0.98 21.28
C MET A 149 -4.58 -1.41 22.28
N LYS A 150 -4.93 -1.52 23.58
CA LYS A 150 -4.00 -1.96 24.61
C LYS A 150 -3.49 -3.38 24.35
N GLU A 151 -4.38 -4.29 23.98
CA GLU A 151 -4.04 -5.69 23.68
C GLU A 151 -3.14 -5.77 22.43
N GLN A 152 -3.42 -4.99 21.39
CA GLN A 152 -2.56 -4.89 20.20
C GLN A 152 -1.16 -4.36 20.53
N TRP A 153 -1.06 -3.27 21.30
CA TRP A 153 0.22 -2.69 21.70
C TRP A 153 1.02 -3.66 22.59
N LEU A 154 0.34 -4.39 23.49
CA LEU A 154 0.98 -5.38 24.36
C LEU A 154 1.53 -6.57 23.57
N GLY A 155 0.77 -7.09 22.60
CA GLY A 155 1.23 -8.16 21.71
C GLY A 155 2.44 -7.73 20.88
N LEU A 156 2.39 -6.52 20.29
CA LEU A 156 3.52 -5.96 19.53
C LEU A 156 4.76 -5.78 20.41
N GLU A 157 4.60 -5.25 21.62
CA GLU A 157 5.70 -5.07 22.57
C GLU A 157 6.38 -6.40 22.89
N TYR A 158 5.58 -7.44 23.16
CA TYR A 158 6.10 -8.77 23.45
C TYR A 158 6.92 -9.34 22.29
N ASP A 159 6.38 -9.29 21.07
CA ASP A 159 7.05 -9.82 19.88
C ASP A 159 8.35 -9.06 19.56
N LEU A 160 8.35 -7.72 19.66
CA LEU A 160 9.56 -6.93 19.47
C LEU A 160 10.62 -7.23 20.54
N VAL A 161 10.22 -7.44 21.79
CA VAL A 161 11.14 -7.82 22.87
C VAL A 161 11.73 -9.22 22.64
N GLN A 162 10.91 -10.17 22.18
CA GLN A 162 11.35 -11.51 21.82
C GLN A 162 12.33 -11.49 20.65
N MET A 163 12.00 -10.77 19.57
CA MET A 163 12.87 -10.57 18.41
C MET A 163 14.21 -9.96 18.81
N LYS A 164 14.20 -8.87 19.60
CA LYS A 164 15.43 -8.26 20.13
C LYS A 164 16.28 -9.27 20.89
N THR A 165 15.66 -10.11 21.72
CA THR A 165 16.37 -11.11 22.52
C THR A 165 16.99 -12.20 21.66
N LEU A 166 16.27 -12.70 20.66
CA LEU A 166 16.77 -13.70 19.70
C LEU A 166 17.88 -13.14 18.80
N LEU A 167 17.74 -11.90 18.33
CA LEU A 167 18.78 -11.21 17.57
C LEU A 167 20.02 -10.93 18.41
N ALA A 168 19.87 -10.58 19.68
CA ALA A 168 20.99 -10.42 20.61
C ALA A 168 21.80 -11.71 20.76
N ILE A 169 21.12 -12.86 20.82
CA ILE A 169 21.75 -14.19 20.83
C ILE A 169 22.47 -14.46 19.50
N HIS A 170 21.78 -14.29 18.37
CA HIS A 170 22.35 -14.54 17.03
C HIS A 170 23.56 -13.63 16.74
N ALA A 171 23.44 -12.35 17.07
CA ALA A 171 24.49 -11.36 16.92
C ALA A 171 25.50 -11.37 18.09
N ASN A 172 25.41 -12.28 19.06
CA ASN A 172 26.32 -12.35 20.22
C ASN A 172 26.62 -10.96 20.83
N SER A 173 25.57 -10.17 21.05
CA SER A 173 25.64 -8.77 21.52
C SER A 173 24.45 -8.50 22.42
N SER A 174 24.67 -7.87 23.57
CA SER A 174 23.62 -7.55 24.54
C SER A 174 23.60 -6.05 24.82
N PRO A 175 22.96 -5.24 23.94
CA PRO A 175 22.79 -3.81 24.20
C PRO A 175 22.00 -3.61 25.49
N ILE A 176 22.40 -2.63 26.30
CA ILE A 176 21.61 -2.23 27.47
C ILE A 176 20.46 -1.37 26.96
N VAL A 177 19.27 -1.95 26.95
CA VAL A 177 18.05 -1.28 26.49
C VAL A 177 17.26 -0.74 27.70
N SER A 178 16.53 0.35 27.46
CA SER A 178 15.62 0.96 28.42
C SER A 178 14.49 0.01 28.87
N ASN A 179 13.70 0.47 29.84
CA ASN A 179 12.45 -0.16 30.25
C ASN A 179 11.52 -0.38 29.05
N HIS A 180 10.65 -1.39 29.15
CA HIS A 180 9.66 -1.66 28.11
C HIS A 180 8.62 -0.54 27.99
N PRO A 181 8.04 -0.29 26.79
CA PRO A 181 7.02 0.73 26.57
C PRO A 181 5.88 0.75 27.59
N ARG A 182 5.42 -0.42 28.05
CA ARG A 182 4.38 -0.55 29.10
C ARG A 182 4.72 0.13 30.42
N THR A 183 5.99 0.36 30.70
CA THR A 183 6.45 1.00 31.94
C THR A 183 5.98 2.45 32.03
N PHE A 184 5.71 3.09 30.89
CA PHE A 184 5.20 4.46 30.80
C PHE A 184 3.67 4.55 30.94
N GLY A 185 2.98 3.42 31.12
CA GLY A 185 1.61 3.43 31.63
C GLY A 185 0.49 3.43 30.59
N TYR A 186 0.74 3.17 29.30
CA TYR A 186 -0.35 3.03 28.31
C TYR A 186 -1.39 1.95 28.68
N TRP A 187 -0.98 0.92 29.41
CA TRP A 187 -1.85 -0.18 29.85
C TRP A 187 -2.61 0.11 31.15
N MET A 188 -2.32 1.25 31.80
CA MET A 188 -2.86 1.60 33.12
C MET A 188 -4.13 2.45 33.02
N TRP A 189 -4.81 2.58 34.15
CA TRP A 189 -5.85 3.59 34.38
C TRP A 189 -5.23 4.82 35.04
N HIS A 190 -5.71 6.01 34.66
CA HIS A 190 -5.19 7.31 35.10
C HIS A 190 -6.34 8.19 35.59
N GLU A 191 -6.11 8.95 36.66
CA GLU A 191 -7.16 9.81 37.23
C GLU A 191 -7.58 10.93 36.28
N SER A 192 -6.62 11.50 35.54
CA SER A 192 -6.83 12.57 34.56
C SER A 192 -6.68 12.06 33.13
N TRP A 193 -7.49 12.61 32.22
CA TRP A 193 -7.41 12.27 30.80
C TRP A 193 -6.11 12.78 30.17
N GLU A 194 -5.59 13.94 30.59
CA GLU A 194 -4.30 14.49 30.14
C GLU A 194 -3.15 13.53 30.47
N THR A 195 -3.12 12.99 31.69
CA THR A 195 -2.08 12.04 32.12
C THR A 195 -2.16 10.72 31.37
N ALA A 196 -3.38 10.25 31.05
CA ALA A 196 -3.58 9.10 30.18
C ALA A 196 -3.00 9.34 28.78
N LEU A 197 -3.31 10.47 28.15
CA LEU A 197 -2.77 10.81 26.82
C LEU A 197 -1.25 10.95 26.83
N GLU A 198 -0.69 11.63 27.83
CA GLU A 198 0.76 11.79 27.98
C GLU A 198 1.45 10.43 28.15
N SER A 199 0.88 9.53 28.96
CA SER A 199 1.39 8.17 29.18
C SER A 199 1.37 7.35 27.89
N ILE A 200 0.29 7.44 27.11
CA ILE A 200 0.16 6.77 25.81
C ILE A 200 1.22 7.30 24.83
N GLN A 201 1.37 8.62 24.74
CA GLN A 201 2.34 9.27 23.86
C GLN A 201 3.79 8.86 24.23
N LYS A 202 4.15 8.94 25.52
CA LYS A 202 5.48 8.52 26.00
C LYS A 202 5.75 7.04 25.74
N SER A 203 4.75 6.18 25.95
CA SER A 203 4.84 4.75 25.62
C SER A 203 5.08 4.51 24.13
N ARG A 204 4.36 5.21 23.25
CA ARG A 204 4.56 5.15 21.81
C ARG A 204 5.99 5.52 21.44
N ASP A 205 6.51 6.58 22.03
CA ASP A 205 7.87 7.04 21.75
C ASP A 205 8.91 6.01 22.18
N TRP A 206 8.63 5.25 23.23
CA TRP A 206 9.49 4.19 23.71
C TRP A 206 9.57 2.96 22.80
N PHE A 207 8.57 2.72 21.95
CA PHE A 207 8.69 1.71 20.89
C PHE A 207 9.84 2.04 19.94
N MET A 208 10.13 3.33 19.69
CA MET A 208 11.24 3.74 18.83
C MET A 208 12.60 3.34 19.39
N ILE A 209 12.77 3.46 20.71
CA ILE A 209 13.99 3.05 21.40
C ILE A 209 14.20 1.55 21.26
N LEU A 210 13.13 0.75 21.37
CA LEU A 210 13.18 -0.69 21.14
C LEU A 210 13.52 -1.03 19.67
N ILE A 211 12.88 -0.36 18.71
CA ILE A 211 13.11 -0.55 17.27
C ILE A 211 14.56 -0.19 16.88
N ALA A 212 15.13 0.89 17.44
CA ALA A 212 16.51 1.27 17.21
C ALA A 212 17.51 0.19 17.67
N ALA A 213 17.25 -0.43 18.82
CA ALA A 213 18.06 -1.55 19.30
C ALA A 213 17.97 -2.77 18.37
N ILE A 214 16.78 -3.07 17.83
CA ILE A 214 16.58 -4.14 16.84
C ILE A 214 17.32 -3.82 15.54
N SER A 215 17.21 -2.59 15.03
CA SER A 215 17.91 -2.12 13.82
C SER A 215 19.42 -2.29 13.93
N PHE A 216 20.01 -1.89 15.05
CA PHE A 216 21.42 -2.10 15.35
C PHE A 216 21.80 -3.58 15.36
N LEU A 217 20.99 -4.44 15.99
CA LEU A 217 21.26 -5.88 16.05
C LEU A 217 21.19 -6.55 14.67
N ILE A 218 20.26 -6.10 13.80
CA ILE A 218 20.19 -6.53 12.39
C ILE A 218 21.48 -6.11 11.66
N ALA A 219 21.89 -4.84 11.76
CA ALA A 219 23.12 -4.36 11.13
C ALA A 219 24.36 -5.16 11.58
N LEU A 220 24.45 -5.49 12.88
CA LEU A 220 25.50 -6.34 13.42
C LEU A 220 25.46 -7.78 12.89
N ALA A 221 24.26 -8.37 12.77
CA ALA A 221 24.09 -9.73 12.26
C ALA A 221 24.45 -9.81 10.77
N GLU A 222 24.06 -8.82 9.97
CA GLU A 222 24.39 -8.73 8.55
C GLU A 222 25.90 -8.58 8.33
N MET A 223 26.56 -7.68 9.07
CA MET A 223 28.02 -7.51 9.02
C MET A 223 28.74 -8.85 9.28
N ARG A 224 28.33 -9.59 10.31
CA ARG A 224 28.94 -10.90 10.63
C ARG A 224 28.69 -11.94 9.55
N THR A 225 27.48 -11.97 8.99
CA THR A 225 27.14 -12.87 7.89
C THR A 225 28.00 -12.59 6.67
N GLN A 226 28.18 -11.32 6.29
CA GLN A 226 29.01 -10.90 5.16
C GLN A 226 30.49 -11.25 5.36
N THR A 227 31.04 -11.01 6.56
CA THR A 227 32.44 -11.36 6.89
C THR A 227 32.69 -12.87 6.78
N ARG A 228 31.71 -13.70 7.18
CA ARG A 228 31.82 -15.16 7.15
C ARG A 228 31.56 -15.77 5.76
N ARG A 229 30.65 -15.20 4.94
CA ARG A 229 30.45 -15.63 3.55
C ARG A 229 31.74 -15.60 2.72
N LYS A 230 32.64 -14.66 3.03
CA LYS A 230 33.95 -14.54 2.38
C LYS A 230 34.95 -15.64 2.77
N LEU A 231 34.67 -16.45 3.80
CA LEU A 231 35.57 -17.48 4.32
C LEU A 231 35.30 -18.89 3.76
N ASN A 232 34.37 -19.07 2.81
CA ASN A 232 34.10 -20.28 2.00
C ASN A 232 33.93 -21.63 2.74
N LEU A 233 33.92 -21.69 4.07
CA LEU A 233 34.05 -22.94 4.82
C LEU A 233 32.77 -23.41 5.54
N ILE A 234 31.72 -22.59 5.67
CA ILE A 234 30.48 -22.95 6.39
C ILE A 234 29.27 -22.26 5.74
N ALA A 235 28.22 -23.03 5.42
CA ALA A 235 26.90 -22.48 5.12
C ALA A 235 26.31 -21.91 6.43
N TYR A 236 26.24 -20.58 6.53
CA TYR A 236 25.74 -19.90 7.72
C TYR A 236 24.31 -19.42 7.49
N GLU A 237 23.44 -19.69 8.47
CA GLU A 237 22.07 -19.22 8.51
C GLU A 237 22.05 -17.71 8.76
N ASP A 238 21.39 -16.95 7.89
CA ASP A 238 21.19 -15.51 8.09
C ASP A 238 20.20 -15.23 9.24
N TRP A 239 20.17 -13.99 9.73
CA TRP A 239 19.35 -13.60 10.87
C TRP A 239 17.84 -13.80 10.62
N TYR A 240 17.38 -13.65 9.38
CA TYR A 240 15.97 -13.79 9.02
C TYR A 240 15.58 -15.26 9.11
N SER A 241 16.34 -16.13 8.44
CA SER A 241 16.18 -17.59 8.51
C SER A 241 16.25 -18.11 9.95
N PHE A 242 17.16 -17.56 10.76
CA PHE A 242 17.29 -17.88 12.19
C PHE A 242 15.99 -17.58 12.95
N LEU A 243 15.40 -16.39 12.78
CA LEU A 243 14.15 -16.02 13.46
C LEU A 243 12.98 -16.91 13.01
N VAL A 244 12.89 -17.22 11.72
CA VAL A 244 11.86 -18.12 11.17
C VAL A 244 11.96 -19.51 11.78
N ARG A 245 13.18 -20.06 11.89
CA ARG A 245 13.42 -21.35 12.56
C ARG A 245 13.13 -21.32 14.06
N GLN A 246 13.22 -20.16 14.71
CA GLN A 246 12.76 -19.95 16.08
C GLN A 246 11.23 -19.73 16.19
N GLY A 247 10.49 -20.01 15.12
CA GLY A 247 9.03 -19.95 15.10
C GLY A 247 8.46 -18.58 14.82
N CYS A 248 9.25 -17.59 14.37
CA CYS A 248 8.72 -16.31 13.94
C CYS A 248 8.03 -16.45 12.58
N ARG A 249 6.83 -15.87 12.41
CA ARG A 249 6.11 -15.93 11.14
C ARG A 249 6.80 -15.11 10.06
N GLU A 250 7.01 -15.70 8.88
CA GLU A 250 7.65 -15.03 7.73
C GLU A 250 6.88 -13.77 7.31
N SER A 251 5.54 -13.82 7.27
CA SER A 251 4.70 -12.65 6.94
C SER A 251 4.86 -11.51 7.96
N TRP A 252 4.92 -11.81 9.26
CA TRP A 252 5.10 -10.78 10.30
C TRP A 252 6.48 -10.10 10.17
N LEU A 253 7.54 -10.87 9.94
CA LEU A 253 8.88 -10.33 9.73
C LEU A 253 8.95 -9.45 8.48
N GLU A 254 8.33 -9.88 7.39
CA GLU A 254 8.23 -9.09 6.16
C GLU A 254 7.53 -7.76 6.41
N GLY A 255 6.36 -7.77 7.06
CA GLY A 255 5.63 -6.55 7.40
C GLY A 255 6.35 -5.63 8.35
N LEU A 256 7.22 -6.17 9.20
CA LEU A 256 8.08 -5.35 10.05
C LEU A 256 9.24 -4.73 9.25
N MET A 257 9.80 -5.45 8.27
CA MET A 257 10.85 -4.95 7.37
C MET A 257 10.37 -3.88 6.39
N ASP A 258 9.07 -3.76 6.14
CA ASP A 258 8.50 -2.64 5.38
C ASP A 258 8.74 -1.29 6.06
N SER A 259 8.95 -1.27 7.38
CA SER A 259 9.25 -0.04 8.08
C SER A 259 10.68 0.42 7.78
N PRO A 260 10.88 1.68 7.33
CA PRO A 260 12.21 2.23 7.12
C PRO A 260 13.03 2.28 8.43
N MET A 261 12.36 2.30 9.59
CA MET A 261 13.01 2.41 10.88
C MET A 261 13.93 1.22 11.21
N LEU A 262 13.65 0.02 10.67
CA LEU A 262 14.39 -1.20 10.99
C LEU A 262 15.62 -1.43 10.12
N ARG A 263 15.44 -1.51 8.79
CA ARG A 263 16.48 -1.99 7.86
C ARG A 263 16.78 -1.01 6.73
N ASP A 264 16.12 0.14 6.65
CA ASP A 264 16.52 1.15 5.69
C ASP A 264 17.80 1.86 6.19
N PHE A 265 18.90 1.51 5.53
CA PHE A 265 20.24 2.09 5.73
C PHE A 265 20.61 3.01 4.56
N SER A 266 19.63 3.67 3.96
CA SER A 266 19.80 4.75 2.99
C SER A 266 19.74 6.13 3.65
N SER A 267 20.04 7.18 2.89
CA SER A 267 19.92 8.57 3.34
C SER A 267 18.48 9.05 3.57
N PHE A 268 17.46 8.23 3.26
CA PHE A 268 16.05 8.58 3.49
C PHE A 268 15.63 8.46 4.95
N THR A 269 16.31 7.61 5.73
CA THR A 269 16.03 7.41 7.15
C THR A 269 17.02 8.19 7.99
N ASP A 270 16.63 9.39 8.44
CA ASP A 270 17.50 10.23 9.27
C ASP A 270 17.58 9.70 10.71
N ARG A 271 18.81 9.50 11.18
CA ARG A 271 19.12 8.89 12.47
C ARG A 271 19.96 9.82 13.34
N ALA A 272 19.97 9.58 14.64
CA ALA A 272 20.67 10.40 15.63
C ALA A 272 22.17 10.50 15.33
N GLY A 273 22.77 9.39 14.91
CA GLY A 273 24.20 9.30 14.63
C GLY A 273 25.06 9.35 15.90
N THR A 274 26.38 9.49 15.73
CA THR A 274 27.33 9.31 16.84
C THR A 274 28.64 10.07 16.64
N PHE A 275 29.28 10.44 17.76
CA PHE A 275 30.68 10.86 17.78
C PHE A 275 31.61 9.65 17.95
N VAL A 276 32.71 9.63 17.22
CA VAL A 276 33.76 8.61 17.32
C VAL A 276 35.14 9.25 17.50
N SER A 277 36.05 8.50 18.15
CA SER A 277 37.43 8.95 18.33
C SER A 277 38.37 8.24 17.37
N LEU A 278 38.99 9.00 16.44
CA LEU A 278 39.96 8.45 15.49
C LEU A 278 41.24 7.91 16.14
N SER A 279 41.56 8.33 17.36
CA SER A 279 42.77 7.93 18.08
C SER A 279 42.65 6.58 18.80
N ARG A 280 41.43 6.02 18.92
CA ARG A 280 41.20 4.72 19.56
C ARG A 280 41.32 3.60 18.53
N HIS A 281 42.12 2.58 18.84
CA HIS A 281 42.32 1.40 18.00
C HIS A 281 41.95 0.14 18.77
N ASP A 282 40.67 0.03 19.10
CA ASP A 282 40.09 -1.17 19.67
C ASP A 282 39.04 -1.70 18.70
N THR A 283 39.14 -2.99 18.36
CA THR A 283 38.23 -3.68 17.45
C THR A 283 36.81 -3.80 18.03
N CYS A 284 36.62 -3.47 19.31
CA CYS A 284 35.32 -3.38 19.96
C CYS A 284 34.53 -2.11 19.60
N PHE A 285 35.14 -1.14 18.90
CA PHE A 285 34.47 0.09 18.45
C PHE A 285 34.20 0.06 16.94
N PRO A 286 33.09 0.64 16.47
CA PRO A 286 32.78 0.70 15.05
C PRO A 286 33.79 1.57 14.31
N THR A 287 34.06 1.19 13.06
CA THR A 287 34.82 2.03 12.14
C THR A 287 33.94 3.13 11.56
N VAL A 288 34.53 4.26 11.17
CA VAL A 288 33.82 5.35 10.49
C VAL A 288 33.20 4.83 9.19
N GLU A 289 33.93 3.99 8.46
CA GLU A 289 33.51 3.36 7.22
C GLU A 289 32.24 2.55 7.39
N TRP A 290 32.14 1.75 8.45
CA TRP A 290 30.98 0.90 8.71
C TRP A 290 29.73 1.74 9.00
N LEU A 291 29.87 2.82 9.79
CA LEU A 291 28.79 3.76 10.05
C LEU A 291 28.34 4.48 8.77
N CYS A 292 29.29 4.94 7.95
CA CYS A 292 29.00 5.57 6.66
C CYS A 292 28.29 4.60 5.69
N GLN A 293 28.71 3.34 5.63
CA GLN A 293 28.06 2.31 4.80
C GLN A 293 26.60 2.06 5.20
N LEU A 294 26.27 2.26 6.47
CA LEU A 294 24.91 2.13 7.00
C LEU A 294 24.12 3.46 6.96
N CYS A 295 24.69 4.51 6.35
CA CYS A 295 24.16 5.88 6.37
C CYS A 295 23.89 6.42 7.79
N ILE A 296 24.62 5.95 8.82
CA ILE A 296 24.55 6.48 10.17
C ILE A 296 25.42 7.74 10.24
N PRO A 297 24.88 8.92 10.58
CA PRO A 297 25.68 10.13 10.69
C PRO A 297 26.82 9.95 11.71
N VAL A 298 28.04 10.29 11.30
CA VAL A 298 29.22 10.15 12.16
C VAL A 298 30.01 11.44 12.23
N TRP A 299 30.39 11.83 13.44
CA TRP A 299 31.23 13.01 13.70
C TRP A 299 32.51 12.63 14.43
N TYR A 300 33.60 13.31 14.11
CA TYR A 300 34.86 13.17 14.83
C TYR A 300 35.66 14.45 14.82
N ARG A 301 36.56 14.57 15.80
CA ARG A 301 37.53 15.66 15.87
C ARG A 301 38.54 15.53 14.73
N TRP A 302 38.75 16.59 13.97
CA TRP A 302 39.76 16.66 12.93
C TRP A 302 40.88 17.62 13.34
N LYS A 303 42.14 17.18 13.19
CA LYS A 303 43.32 18.03 13.38
C LYS A 303 44.02 18.21 12.03
N PRO A 304 44.34 19.45 11.61
CA PRO A 304 45.05 19.67 10.34
C PRO A 304 46.37 18.88 10.23
N GLU A 305 47.06 18.66 11.35
CA GLU A 305 48.28 17.86 11.45
C GLU A 305 48.09 16.40 10.98
N TRP A 306 46.87 15.88 11.07
CA TRP A 306 46.54 14.51 10.67
C TRP A 306 46.46 14.32 9.16
N ALA A 307 46.37 15.39 8.37
CA ALA A 307 46.39 15.32 6.90
C ALA A 307 47.69 14.68 6.37
N SER A 308 48.80 14.87 7.08
CA SER A 308 50.13 14.33 6.73
C SER A 308 50.37 12.92 7.25
N VAL A 309 49.48 12.39 8.10
CA VAL A 309 49.61 11.05 8.69
C VAL A 309 48.90 10.05 7.78
N PRO A 310 49.59 9.05 7.19
CA PRO A 310 49.00 8.12 6.22
C PRO A 310 47.71 7.43 6.70
N LYS A 311 47.65 7.15 8.00
CA LYS A 311 46.51 6.54 8.67
C LYS A 311 45.25 7.41 8.67
N TYR A 312 45.40 8.73 8.84
CA TYR A 312 44.26 9.63 8.98
C TYR A 312 43.90 10.37 7.69
N LYS A 313 44.76 10.28 6.67
CA LYS A 313 44.62 10.97 5.39
C LYS A 313 43.23 10.82 4.75
N HIS A 314 42.64 9.63 4.83
CA HIS A 314 41.35 9.33 4.20
C HIS A 314 40.15 9.91 4.98
N TYR A 315 40.33 10.25 6.26
CA TYR A 315 39.33 10.93 7.09
C TYR A 315 39.36 12.45 6.96
N ALA A 316 40.28 13.01 6.16
CA ALA A 316 40.40 14.44 5.97
C ALA A 316 39.17 15.02 5.25
N PRO A 317 38.62 16.16 5.73
CA PRO A 317 37.61 16.90 5.00
C PRO A 317 38.15 17.39 3.65
N LEU A 318 37.24 17.61 2.70
CA LEU A 318 37.59 18.20 1.42
C LEU A 318 38.03 19.66 1.60
N PRO A 319 38.94 20.19 0.75
CA PRO A 319 39.47 21.55 0.92
C PRO A 319 38.39 22.63 1.01
N HIS A 320 37.32 22.51 0.20
CA HIS A 320 36.20 23.47 0.22
C HIS A 320 35.38 23.40 1.52
N GLN A 321 35.29 22.21 2.15
CA GLN A 321 34.58 22.03 3.43
C GLN A 321 35.37 22.69 4.58
N LEU A 322 36.70 22.56 4.58
CA LEU A 322 37.56 23.26 5.53
C LEU A 322 37.49 24.78 5.34
N GLN A 323 37.49 25.25 4.08
CA GLN A 323 37.37 26.66 3.78
C GLN A 323 36.03 27.22 4.29
N ALA A 324 34.91 26.51 4.06
CA ALA A 324 33.60 26.88 4.56
C ALA A 324 33.56 26.99 6.10
N ALA A 325 34.19 26.03 6.80
CA ALA A 325 34.29 26.04 8.25
C ALA A 325 35.08 27.24 8.78
N MET A 326 36.12 27.68 8.06
CA MET A 326 36.99 28.80 8.44
C MET A 326 36.41 30.17 8.11
N THR A 327 35.61 30.28 7.05
CA THR A 327 35.01 31.56 6.62
C THR A 327 33.65 31.82 7.25
N GLY A 328 33.04 30.83 7.90
CA GLY A 328 31.69 30.93 8.47
C GLY A 328 30.58 31.02 7.42
N ILE A 329 30.90 30.83 6.15
CA ILE A 329 29.95 30.86 5.03
C ILE A 329 29.71 29.39 4.63
N PRO A 330 28.50 28.84 4.86
CA PRO A 330 28.21 27.47 4.45
C PRO A 330 28.29 27.37 2.92
N HIS A 331 29.22 26.56 2.43
CA HIS A 331 29.25 26.18 1.02
C HIS A 331 28.20 25.10 0.83
N MET A 332 27.00 25.47 0.37
CA MET A 332 26.08 24.51 -0.20
C MET A 332 26.81 23.83 -1.38
N PRO A 333 26.70 22.50 -1.56
CA PRO A 333 27.09 21.89 -2.82
C PRO A 333 26.29 22.60 -3.90
N SER A 334 26.96 23.08 -4.94
CA SER A 334 26.26 23.45 -6.17
C SER A 334 25.43 22.23 -6.55
N ASN A 335 24.12 22.40 -6.68
CA ASN A 335 23.25 21.38 -7.21
C ASN A 335 23.76 21.12 -8.64
N HIS A 336 24.63 20.12 -8.83
CA HIS A 336 25.16 19.75 -10.13
C HIS A 336 24.03 19.16 -10.96
N GLN A 337 23.30 20.09 -11.59
CA GLN A 337 22.91 20.01 -12.98
C GLN A 337 24.11 19.43 -13.75
N TRP A 338 23.83 18.38 -14.51
CA TRP A 338 24.83 17.66 -15.29
C TRP A 338 25.31 18.57 -16.42
N ASP A 339 26.36 19.35 -16.19
CA ASP A 339 26.97 20.16 -17.24
C ASP A 339 27.98 19.29 -18.01
N LEU A 340 27.64 19.08 -19.28
CA LEU A 340 28.49 18.54 -20.33
C LEU A 340 29.66 19.50 -20.65
N PRO A 341 30.73 19.04 -21.33
CA PRO A 341 31.90 19.84 -21.57
C PRO A 341 31.63 21.04 -22.49
N ASP A 342 32.17 22.17 -22.02
CA ASP A 342 32.30 23.51 -22.57
C ASP A 342 32.61 23.59 -24.08
N THR A 343 31.79 24.40 -24.79
CA THR A 343 32.20 25.08 -26.02
C THR A 343 31.75 26.54 -25.98
N GLY A 344 32.66 27.44 -25.57
CA GLY A 344 32.95 28.70 -26.26
C GLY A 344 31.98 29.87 -26.06
N GLU A 345 32.41 30.78 -25.17
CA GLU A 345 32.32 32.26 -25.22
C GLU A 345 31.39 32.90 -26.27
N ASP A 346 30.36 33.65 -25.81
CA ASP A 346 30.37 35.12 -26.01
C ASP A 346 29.31 35.85 -25.15
N GLU A 347 29.59 37.14 -24.93
CA GLU A 347 29.14 38.03 -23.85
C GLU A 347 27.68 38.53 -23.85
N SER A 348 27.15 38.72 -22.63
CA SER A 348 26.30 39.84 -22.16
C SER A 348 24.86 40.02 -22.68
N GLN A 349 23.88 39.80 -21.79
CA GLN A 349 22.93 40.80 -21.25
C GLN A 349 21.89 40.12 -20.33
N GLU A 350 21.70 40.67 -19.12
CA GLU A 350 20.67 40.23 -18.17
C GLU A 350 19.26 40.29 -18.78
N PRO A 351 18.40 39.30 -18.49
CA PRO A 351 17.13 39.66 -17.83
C PRO A 351 16.64 38.65 -16.78
N LYS A 352 16.21 39.20 -15.63
CA LYS A 352 15.09 38.75 -14.78
C LYS A 352 14.85 37.24 -14.70
N THR A 353 15.38 36.62 -13.64
CA THR A 353 15.07 35.28 -13.17
C THR A 353 13.59 35.13 -12.80
N ASN A 354 12.74 34.87 -13.80
CA ASN A 354 11.58 34.01 -13.65
C ASN A 354 12.06 32.57 -13.83
N CYS A 355 12.30 31.87 -12.71
CA CYS A 355 12.34 30.41 -12.73
C CYS A 355 10.91 29.91 -12.41
N PRO A 356 10.17 29.36 -13.39
CA PRO A 356 8.98 28.59 -13.08
C PRO A 356 9.45 27.21 -12.60
N ALA A 357 9.47 27.03 -11.28
CA ALA A 357 9.37 25.68 -10.73
C ALA A 357 8.04 25.11 -11.25
N SER A 358 8.12 24.13 -12.15
CA SER A 358 6.99 23.34 -12.64
C SER A 358 6.46 22.46 -11.51
N TYR A 359 5.84 23.12 -10.53
CA TYR A 359 4.76 22.56 -9.75
C TYR A 359 3.50 22.95 -10.53
N SER A 360 2.77 21.97 -11.05
CA SER A 360 1.33 22.21 -11.18
C SER A 360 0.86 22.59 -9.78
N PRO A 361 0.17 23.74 -9.59
CA PRO A 361 -0.19 24.21 -8.28
C PRO A 361 -0.97 23.10 -7.56
N PRO A 362 -0.69 22.86 -6.27
CA PRO A 362 -1.47 21.89 -5.52
C PRO A 362 -2.93 22.34 -5.55
N VAL A 363 -3.76 21.52 -6.20
CA VAL A 363 -5.21 21.72 -6.21
C VAL A 363 -5.62 21.76 -4.75
N THR A 364 -6.07 22.92 -4.28
CA THR A 364 -6.54 23.04 -2.89
C THR A 364 -7.70 22.06 -2.68
N TRP A 365 -7.91 21.57 -1.47
CA TRP A 365 -9.04 20.67 -1.20
C TRP A 365 -10.39 21.28 -1.66
N ARG A 366 -10.50 22.62 -1.65
CA ARG A 366 -11.62 23.38 -2.21
C ARG A 366 -11.77 23.22 -3.73
N GLU A 367 -10.69 23.38 -4.49
CA GLU A 367 -10.70 23.18 -5.94
C GLU A 367 -11.02 21.72 -6.31
N PHE A 368 -10.55 20.76 -5.50
CA PHE A 368 -10.90 19.35 -5.64
C PHE A 368 -12.41 19.13 -5.49
N PHE A 369 -13.03 19.63 -4.41
CA PHE A 369 -14.48 19.48 -4.23
C PHE A 369 -15.29 20.28 -5.25
N ALA A 370 -14.80 21.43 -5.73
CA ALA A 370 -15.46 22.18 -6.79
C ALA A 370 -15.48 21.40 -8.12
N LEU A 371 -14.34 20.81 -8.50
CA LEU A 371 -14.28 19.91 -9.65
C LEU A 371 -15.21 18.71 -9.45
N ARG A 372 -15.21 18.13 -8.25
CA ARG A 372 -16.06 16.98 -7.92
C ARG A 372 -17.54 17.29 -8.04
N ALA A 373 -17.97 18.44 -7.53
CA ALA A 373 -19.35 18.90 -7.64
C ALA A 373 -19.79 19.07 -9.10
N SER A 374 -18.90 19.58 -9.96
CA SER A 374 -19.21 19.74 -11.40
C SER A 374 -19.45 18.39 -12.10
N ILE A 375 -18.67 17.38 -11.75
CA ILE A 375 -18.78 16.02 -12.29
C ILE A 375 -20.02 15.32 -11.73
N ASN A 376 -20.27 15.45 -10.44
CA ASN A 376 -21.46 14.89 -9.80
C ASN A 376 -22.74 15.43 -10.44
N LYS A 377 -22.76 16.72 -10.81
CA LYS A 377 -23.88 17.34 -11.55
C LYS A 377 -24.06 16.76 -12.95
N GLN A 378 -22.98 16.47 -13.66
CA GLN A 378 -23.05 15.81 -14.97
C GLN A 378 -23.58 14.38 -14.84
N LYS A 379 -23.07 13.62 -13.86
CA LYS A 379 -23.55 12.27 -13.56
C LYS A 379 -25.03 12.25 -13.23
N GLU A 380 -25.49 13.16 -12.36
CA GLU A 380 -26.90 13.27 -12.00
C GLU A 380 -27.83 13.51 -13.21
N ALA A 381 -27.32 14.16 -14.27
CA ALA A 381 -28.09 14.44 -15.48
C ALA A 381 -28.25 13.22 -16.41
N ILE A 382 -27.34 12.24 -16.35
CA ILE A 382 -27.34 11.04 -17.20
C ILE A 382 -27.68 9.75 -16.42
N GLU A 383 -27.84 9.85 -15.10
CA GLU A 383 -28.14 8.75 -14.19
C GLU A 383 -29.51 8.13 -14.50
N SER A 384 -29.57 6.79 -14.54
CA SER A 384 -30.82 6.04 -14.63
C SER A 384 -31.60 6.06 -13.31
N ASP A 385 -32.90 5.73 -13.35
CA ASP A 385 -33.74 5.74 -12.15
C ASP A 385 -33.26 4.74 -11.07
N GLU A 386 -32.74 3.58 -11.48
CA GLU A 386 -32.17 2.58 -10.55
C GLU A 386 -30.88 3.08 -9.88
N GLU A 387 -29.99 3.70 -10.65
CA GLU A 387 -28.75 4.29 -10.13
C GLU A 387 -29.05 5.42 -9.16
N ARG A 388 -30.03 6.27 -9.49
CA ARG A 388 -30.50 7.36 -8.62
C ARG A 388 -31.03 6.83 -7.30
N GLN A 389 -31.87 5.80 -7.31
CA GLN A 389 -32.38 5.19 -6.08
C GLN A 389 -31.26 4.58 -5.23
N SER A 390 -30.33 3.84 -5.86
CA SER A 390 -29.17 3.26 -5.18
C SER A 390 -28.28 4.34 -4.55
N ARG A 391 -28.04 5.45 -5.25
CA ARG A 391 -27.25 6.58 -4.76
C ARG A 391 -27.93 7.29 -3.59
N LEU A 392 -29.23 7.58 -3.70
CA LEU A 392 -29.98 8.21 -2.61
C LEU A 392 -30.02 7.33 -1.36
N GLN A 393 -30.12 6.00 -1.53
CA GLN A 393 -30.02 5.05 -0.43
C GLN A 393 -28.65 5.09 0.26
N LYS A 394 -27.56 5.15 -0.52
CA LYS A 394 -26.19 5.30 0.02
C LYS A 394 -25.96 6.65 0.68
N LEU A 395 -26.56 7.72 0.17
CA LEU A 395 -26.47 9.06 0.78
C LEU A 395 -27.18 9.10 2.13
N ALA A 396 -28.34 8.43 2.24
CA ALA A 396 -29.07 8.29 3.50
C ALA A 396 -28.34 7.38 4.49
N ASN A 397 -27.76 6.28 4.02
CA ASN A 397 -27.01 5.30 4.82
C ASN A 397 -25.62 5.04 4.22
N PRO A 398 -24.62 5.89 4.54
CA PRO A 398 -23.26 5.75 4.00
C PRO A 398 -22.62 4.40 4.37
N PRO A 399 -22.03 3.65 3.42
CA PRO A 399 -21.45 2.35 3.68
C PRO A 399 -20.03 2.46 4.25
N TYR A 400 -19.91 2.66 5.56
CA TYR A 400 -18.64 2.85 6.28
C TYR A 400 -17.63 1.70 6.14
N THR A 401 -18.06 0.49 5.76
CA THR A 401 -17.20 -0.70 5.63
C THR A 401 -16.62 -0.92 4.24
N ASN A 402 -17.26 -0.36 3.21
CA ASN A 402 -16.93 -0.65 1.79
C ASN A 402 -16.63 0.60 0.96
N GLY A 403 -16.80 1.80 1.52
CA GLY A 403 -16.36 3.04 0.89
C GLY A 403 -14.84 3.18 0.89
N LYS A 404 -14.30 3.92 -0.07
CA LYS A 404 -12.88 4.32 -0.03
C LYS A 404 -12.73 5.45 0.96
N VAL A 405 -11.75 5.40 1.86
CA VAL A 405 -11.52 6.45 2.84
C VAL A 405 -10.22 7.16 2.52
N PHE A 406 -10.23 8.50 2.54
CA PHE A 406 -9.09 9.37 2.29
C PHE A 406 -8.89 10.31 3.48
N GLU A 407 -7.64 10.56 3.83
CA GLU A 407 -7.18 11.50 4.86
C GLU A 407 -6.43 12.64 4.18
N TRP A 408 -6.79 13.90 4.46
CA TRP A 408 -6.04 15.06 3.98
C TRP A 408 -4.95 15.43 4.99
N LEU A 409 -3.69 15.24 4.61
CA LEU A 409 -2.52 15.49 5.46
C LEU A 409 -1.62 16.57 4.89
N ARG A 410 -1.10 17.46 5.74
CA ARG A 410 -0.08 18.43 5.35
C ARG A 410 1.22 17.72 4.98
N ASN A 411 1.82 18.11 3.86
CA ASN A 411 3.14 17.65 3.44
C ASN A 411 4.26 18.56 3.97
N ASP A 412 5.52 18.26 3.64
CA ASP A 412 6.72 19.02 4.05
C ASP A 412 6.72 20.49 3.59
N HIS A 413 5.81 20.85 2.67
CA HIS A 413 5.63 22.21 2.14
C HIS A 413 4.37 22.88 2.67
N ASP A 414 3.77 22.34 3.74
CA ASP A 414 2.55 22.85 4.38
C ASP A 414 1.30 22.83 3.47
N VAL A 415 1.29 21.93 2.48
CA VAL A 415 0.19 21.75 1.53
C VAL A 415 -0.58 20.48 1.88
N LEU A 416 -1.92 20.58 1.96
CA LEU A 416 -2.79 19.43 2.16
C LEU A 416 -2.79 18.50 0.94
N GLU A 417 -2.45 17.24 1.19
CA GLU A 417 -2.43 16.15 0.23
C GLU A 417 -3.47 15.11 0.62
N ARG A 418 -4.37 14.75 -0.30
CA ARG A 418 -5.37 13.70 -0.13
C ARG A 418 -4.73 12.32 -0.21
N ARG A 419 -4.77 11.53 0.86
CA ARG A 419 -4.14 10.21 0.97
C ARG A 419 -5.15 9.11 1.33
N PRO A 420 -5.35 8.06 0.53
CA PRO A 420 -6.19 6.92 0.92
C PRO A 420 -5.72 6.26 2.23
N ILE A 421 -6.68 5.69 2.95
CA ILE A 421 -6.47 4.88 4.16
C ILE A 421 -6.69 3.42 3.80
N PHE A 422 -5.76 2.54 4.19
CA PHE A 422 -5.90 1.10 4.00
C PHE A 422 -7.09 0.55 4.79
N LYS A 423 -7.86 -0.37 4.19
CA LYS A 423 -9.15 -0.85 4.73
C LYS A 423 -9.10 -1.27 6.20
N LYS A 424 -8.03 -1.95 6.61
CA LYS A 424 -7.82 -2.41 7.99
C LYS A 424 -7.86 -1.26 9.02
N TYR A 425 -7.55 -0.03 8.61
CA TYR A 425 -7.48 1.14 9.48
C TYR A 425 -8.68 2.08 9.32
N HIS A 426 -9.73 1.69 8.56
CA HIS A 426 -10.91 2.56 8.38
C HIS A 426 -11.62 2.83 9.69
N GLU A 427 -11.83 1.80 10.51
CA GLU A 427 -12.49 1.94 11.81
C GLU A 427 -11.69 2.84 12.75
N ASP A 428 -10.40 2.56 12.92
CA ASP A 428 -9.50 3.38 13.74
C ASP A 428 -9.45 4.84 13.25
N ALA A 429 -9.45 5.04 11.92
CA ALA A 429 -9.48 6.37 11.33
C ALA A 429 -10.79 7.11 11.63
N PHE A 430 -11.95 6.48 11.45
CA PHE A 430 -13.24 7.11 11.75
C PHE A 430 -13.38 7.47 13.24
N GLN A 431 -12.83 6.66 14.14
CA GLN A 431 -12.76 7.00 15.58
C GLN A 431 -11.81 8.19 15.86
N CYS A 432 -10.88 8.46 14.95
CA CYS A 432 -9.96 9.60 15.04
C CYS A 432 -10.59 10.94 14.62
N PHE A 433 -11.71 10.97 13.88
CA PHE A 433 -12.34 12.20 13.33
C PHE A 433 -13.76 12.45 13.89
N THR A 434 -14.18 13.72 13.96
CA THR A 434 -15.57 14.10 14.31
C THR A 434 -16.50 13.98 13.08
N LYS A 435 -17.82 14.04 13.28
CA LYS A 435 -18.79 14.03 12.16
C LYS A 435 -18.59 15.21 11.19
N GLY A 436 -18.15 16.38 11.66
CA GLY A 436 -17.87 17.54 10.81
C GLY A 436 -16.54 17.43 10.05
N GLN A 437 -15.63 16.56 10.51
CA GLN A 437 -14.34 16.27 9.89
C GLN A 437 -14.40 15.19 8.81
N VAL A 438 -15.59 14.65 8.50
CA VAL A 438 -15.79 13.58 7.52
C VAL A 438 -16.83 14.00 6.48
N HIS A 439 -16.43 14.00 5.21
CA HIS A 439 -17.30 14.29 4.06
C HIS A 439 -17.51 13.04 3.21
N TYR A 440 -18.77 12.68 2.91
CA TYR A 440 -19.11 11.51 2.08
C TYR A 440 -19.61 11.90 0.68
N ASP A 441 -19.08 11.26 -0.35
CA ASP A 441 -19.48 11.42 -1.76
C ASP A 441 -20.19 10.16 -2.29
N SER A 442 -21.52 10.23 -2.40
CA SER A 442 -22.37 9.10 -2.82
C SER A 442 -22.18 8.66 -4.28
N PHE A 443 -21.70 9.56 -5.17
CA PHE A 443 -21.52 9.23 -6.60
C PHE A 443 -20.32 8.32 -6.84
N PHE A 444 -19.33 8.39 -5.96
CA PHE A 444 -18.09 7.62 -6.09
C PHE A 444 -17.86 6.66 -4.92
N ASN A 445 -18.72 6.71 -3.90
CA ASN A 445 -18.61 5.93 -2.68
C ASN A 445 -17.27 6.18 -1.94
N GLU A 446 -16.94 7.45 -1.73
CA GLU A 446 -15.68 7.89 -1.12
C GLU A 446 -15.95 8.76 0.12
N PHE A 447 -15.11 8.60 1.14
CA PHE A 447 -15.07 9.39 2.36
C PHE A 447 -13.78 10.20 2.39
N ASP A 448 -13.89 11.47 2.75
CA ASP A 448 -12.78 12.40 2.91
C ASP A 448 -12.73 12.87 4.36
N CYS A 449 -11.61 12.63 5.04
CA CYS A 449 -11.38 12.98 6.44
C CYS A 449 -10.31 14.08 6.51
N CYS A 450 -10.59 15.17 7.23
CA CYS A 450 -9.62 16.25 7.41
C CYS A 450 -9.88 16.99 8.73
N GLU A 451 -8.81 17.26 9.49
CA GLU A 451 -8.93 18.00 10.75
C GLU A 451 -9.45 19.44 10.53
N GLU A 452 -9.15 20.05 9.38
CA GLU A 452 -9.47 21.45 9.05
C GLU A 452 -10.91 21.68 8.56
N PHE A 453 -11.70 20.63 8.34
CA PHE A 453 -13.10 20.82 7.89
C PHE A 453 -13.98 21.49 8.96
N ASP A 454 -13.66 21.33 10.25
CA ASP A 454 -14.43 21.92 11.35
C ASP A 454 -14.26 23.46 11.45
N GLU A 455 -13.18 24.04 10.88
CA GLU A 455 -12.95 25.50 10.91
C GLU A 455 -13.94 26.29 10.00
N GLU A 456 -14.71 25.59 9.16
CA GLU A 456 -15.57 26.19 8.13
C GLU A 456 -17.04 25.71 8.18
N SER A 457 -17.57 25.36 9.36
CA SER A 457 -19.03 25.23 9.59
C SER A 457 -19.76 26.59 9.56
N GLY A 458 -19.29 27.52 8.72
CA GLY A 458 -19.80 28.86 8.47
C GLY A 458 -20.41 29.07 7.08
N LEU A 459 -20.63 28.02 6.27
CA LEU A 459 -21.38 28.13 5.00
C LEU A 459 -22.31 26.95 4.79
N GLY A 460 -23.61 27.18 5.04
CA GLY A 460 -24.70 26.32 4.58
C GLY A 460 -25.30 25.37 5.61
N GLY A 461 -25.48 25.83 6.85
CA GLY A 461 -26.38 25.16 7.78
C GLY A 461 -27.80 25.11 7.23
N PHE A 462 -28.27 23.93 6.84
CA PHE A 462 -29.69 23.62 6.99
C PHE A 462 -29.92 23.43 8.49
N GLY A 463 -30.48 24.45 9.12
CA GLY A 463 -30.83 24.45 10.52
C GLY A 463 -31.80 23.31 10.82
N PHE A 464 -31.38 22.43 11.72
CA PHE A 464 -32.32 21.72 12.58
C PHE A 464 -32.17 22.34 13.96
N ASP A 465 -33.26 22.92 14.42
CA ASP A 465 -33.41 23.51 15.74
C ASP A 465 -32.97 22.52 16.81
N ASN A 466 -32.08 22.97 17.70
CA ASN A 466 -31.91 22.37 19.01
C ASN A 466 -33.16 22.71 19.83
N ASP A 467 -34.12 21.80 19.86
CA ASP A 467 -34.93 21.46 21.04
C ASP A 467 -35.94 20.38 20.64
N ASP A 468 -35.58 19.13 20.91
CA ASP A 468 -36.38 18.16 21.67
C ASP A 468 -35.88 16.72 21.43
N SER A 469 -35.66 16.04 22.56
CA SER A 469 -35.86 14.60 22.75
C SER A 469 -34.89 13.60 22.09
N ASP A 470 -34.01 13.04 22.93
CA ASP A 470 -33.83 11.59 23.12
C ASP A 470 -34.44 10.66 22.04
N SER A 471 -33.58 10.13 21.15
CA SER A 471 -33.68 8.91 20.30
C SER A 471 -32.75 9.16 19.10
N ASP A 472 -31.73 8.39 18.72
CA ASP A 472 -31.37 7.01 18.93
C ASP A 472 -29.84 6.93 18.92
N ASN A 473 -29.25 6.41 19.99
CA ASN A 473 -27.86 5.94 20.01
C ASN A 473 -27.84 4.50 20.53
N ASP A 474 -28.73 3.69 19.95
CA ASP A 474 -29.10 2.35 20.43
C ASP A 474 -28.65 1.25 19.46
N TRP A 475 -27.41 1.33 18.95
CA TRP A 475 -26.79 0.23 18.20
C TRP A 475 -25.49 -0.33 18.82
N TYR A 476 -25.05 0.09 20.00
CA TYR A 476 -23.85 -0.50 20.64
C TYR A 476 -24.00 -0.81 22.14
N LEU A 477 -25.22 -1.05 22.62
CA LEU A 477 -25.51 -1.42 24.01
C LEU A 477 -26.47 -2.61 24.09
N ARG A 478 -26.12 -3.75 23.48
CA ARG A 478 -26.86 -5.00 23.75
C ARG A 478 -26.09 -6.32 23.80
N ASP A 479 -24.76 -6.29 24.01
CA ASP A 479 -24.00 -7.52 24.33
C ASP A 479 -23.03 -7.41 25.51
N ALA A 480 -23.17 -6.38 26.37
CA ALA A 480 -22.33 -6.23 27.57
C ALA A 480 -23.06 -6.47 28.90
N GLN A 481 -24.22 -7.13 28.91
CA GLN A 481 -24.98 -7.45 30.13
C GLN A 481 -25.66 -8.82 30.08
N ALA A 482 -24.87 -9.90 30.02
CA ALA A 482 -25.31 -11.23 30.45
C ALA A 482 -24.11 -12.16 30.73
N GLN A 483 -23.24 -11.78 31.66
CA GLN A 483 -22.35 -12.72 32.37
C GLN A 483 -21.75 -12.04 33.61
N ALA A 484 -22.63 -11.54 34.47
CA ALA A 484 -22.29 -11.21 35.84
C ALA A 484 -23.39 -11.82 36.70
N GLU A 485 -23.21 -13.09 37.06
CA GLU A 485 -23.70 -13.71 38.29
C GLU A 485 -23.44 -15.22 38.22
N HIS A 486 -22.26 -15.65 38.69
CA HIS A 486 -22.19 -16.78 39.61
C HIS A 486 -20.82 -16.87 40.29
N THR A 487 -20.86 -16.62 41.60
CA THR A 487 -19.99 -17.12 42.68
C THR A 487 -18.51 -16.75 42.67
N GLU A 488 -18.25 -15.74 43.50
CA GLU A 488 -17.05 -15.60 44.33
C GLU A 488 -16.50 -16.93 44.86
N SER A 489 -15.20 -17.12 44.72
CA SER A 489 -14.40 -17.73 45.77
C SER A 489 -13.07 -16.99 45.88
N ASP A 490 -12.83 -16.44 47.06
CA ASP A 490 -11.61 -15.83 47.55
C ASP A 490 -10.33 -16.52 47.02
N ASP A 491 -9.40 -15.70 46.51
CA ASP A 491 -7.99 -15.92 46.77
C ASP A 491 -7.27 -14.56 46.84
N GLN A 492 -7.10 -14.08 48.07
CA GLN A 492 -6.15 -13.03 48.41
C GLN A 492 -4.72 -13.51 48.11
N ALA A 493 -4.16 -13.09 46.98
CA ALA A 493 -2.72 -13.20 46.74
C ALA A 493 -2.09 -11.80 46.72
N THR A 494 -1.82 -11.29 47.91
CA THR A 494 -0.74 -10.33 48.13
C THR A 494 0.57 -10.94 47.63
N GLY A 495 1.21 -10.37 46.62
CA GLY A 495 2.45 -10.93 46.13
C GLY A 495 3.10 -10.12 45.02
N ASN A 496 3.85 -9.10 45.41
CA ASN A 496 5.01 -8.65 44.65
C ASN A 496 5.88 -9.87 44.30
N ARG A 497 5.76 -10.38 43.09
CA ARG A 497 6.74 -11.30 42.52
C ARG A 497 6.88 -10.98 41.04
N ALA A 498 8.04 -10.43 40.69
CA ALA A 498 8.49 -10.34 39.31
C ALA A 498 8.44 -11.76 38.69
N PRO A 499 7.91 -11.94 37.46
CA PRO A 499 8.09 -13.19 36.76
C PRO A 499 9.53 -13.21 36.21
N GLU A 500 10.42 -13.85 36.96
CA GLU A 500 11.60 -14.49 36.37
C GLU A 500 11.09 -15.64 35.48
N GLY A 501 11.10 -15.43 34.16
CA GLY A 501 10.61 -16.40 33.18
C GLY A 501 10.39 -15.78 31.80
N LEU A 502 11.38 -15.06 31.26
CA LEU A 502 11.30 -14.38 29.96
C LEU A 502 11.86 -15.25 28.83
N VAL A 503 11.27 -16.43 28.62
CA VAL A 503 11.18 -17.09 27.30
C VAL A 503 9.93 -17.97 27.35
N SER A 504 8.80 -17.49 26.84
CA SER A 504 7.75 -18.39 26.37
C SER A 504 8.06 -18.71 24.91
N ASP A 505 7.95 -19.98 24.51
CA ASP A 505 8.24 -20.47 23.16
C ASP A 505 7.23 -19.99 22.10
N GLN A 506 6.24 -19.17 22.47
CA GLN A 506 5.13 -18.77 21.61
C GLN A 506 5.09 -17.26 21.36
N TRP A 507 5.18 -16.86 20.09
CA TRP A 507 5.03 -15.47 19.63
C TRP A 507 3.54 -15.02 19.69
N GLN A 508 3.28 -13.77 20.07
CA GLN A 508 1.92 -13.25 20.30
C GLN A 508 1.16 -12.92 19.02
N HIS A 509 1.83 -12.65 17.89
CA HIS A 509 1.17 -12.54 16.60
C HIS A 509 0.49 -13.85 16.13
N TYR A 510 0.67 -14.99 16.80
CA TYR A 510 -0.16 -16.19 16.61
C TYR A 510 -1.45 -16.17 17.43
N SER A 511 -1.52 -15.37 18.50
CA SER A 511 -2.65 -15.29 19.43
C SER A 511 -3.58 -14.11 19.12
N ASN A 512 -3.07 -13.04 18.50
CA ASN A 512 -3.86 -11.88 18.06
C ASN A 512 -4.85 -12.21 16.92
N ASP A 513 -4.79 -13.40 16.33
CA ASP A 513 -5.76 -13.89 15.34
C ASP A 513 -7.12 -14.26 15.97
N HIS A 514 -7.24 -14.28 17.30
CA HIS A 514 -8.51 -14.53 18.02
C HIS A 514 -9.34 -13.25 18.28
N ALA A 515 -8.95 -12.09 17.76
CA ALA A 515 -9.73 -10.86 17.86
C ALA A 515 -10.70 -10.64 16.69
N ILE A 516 -10.84 -11.63 15.80
CA ILE A 516 -12.06 -11.80 15.01
C ILE A 516 -12.72 -13.03 15.63
N ASP A 517 -13.63 -12.80 16.57
CA ASP A 517 -14.57 -13.84 16.94
C ASP A 517 -15.42 -14.12 15.67
N PRO A 518 -15.35 -15.32 15.06
CA PRO A 518 -16.26 -15.67 13.99
C PRO A 518 -17.71 -15.75 14.49
N ASP A 519 -17.92 -15.76 15.81
CA ASP A 519 -19.22 -15.96 16.44
C ASP A 519 -19.91 -14.65 16.92
N GLU A 520 -19.35 -13.45 16.67
CA GLU A 520 -20.07 -12.17 16.91
C GLU A 520 -20.75 -11.57 15.67
N ASP A 521 -20.54 -12.13 14.47
CA ASP A 521 -21.25 -11.69 13.24
C ASP A 521 -22.35 -12.66 12.79
N ASP A 522 -22.72 -13.65 13.63
CA ASP A 522 -23.76 -14.65 13.30
C ASP A 522 -24.66 -15.03 14.50
N ARG A 523 -25.27 -14.04 15.17
CA ARG A 523 -26.50 -14.24 15.97
C ARG A 523 -27.50 -13.08 15.86
N ILE A 524 -28.17 -13.02 14.71
CA ILE A 524 -29.64 -12.86 14.73
C ILE A 524 -30.21 -14.21 14.32
N SER A 525 -30.26 -15.17 15.26
CA SER A 525 -31.16 -16.31 15.17
C SER A 525 -32.32 -16.04 16.11
N LEU A 526 -33.51 -15.94 15.50
CA LEU A 526 -34.80 -15.88 16.17
C LEU A 526 -34.95 -17.10 17.09
N ASP A 527 -35.29 -16.84 18.36
CA ASP A 527 -35.75 -17.87 19.28
C ASP A 527 -37.02 -18.54 18.72
N CYS A 528 -36.94 -19.84 18.50
CA CYS A 528 -38.10 -20.73 18.43
C CYS A 528 -38.07 -21.61 19.67
N ASP A 529 -39.00 -21.37 20.59
CA ASP A 529 -39.31 -22.28 21.69
C ASP A 529 -39.84 -23.61 21.13
N ASP A 530 -39.27 -24.69 21.66
CA ASP A 530 -39.49 -26.09 21.33
C ASP A 530 -40.56 -26.65 22.27
N ASP A 531 -41.83 -26.65 21.84
CA ASP A 531 -42.88 -27.48 22.43
C ASP A 531 -43.12 -28.70 21.53
N GLN A 532 -42.51 -29.83 21.91
CA GLN A 532 -42.81 -31.14 21.33
C GLN A 532 -44.18 -31.63 21.85
N GLU A 533 -45.22 -31.56 21.02
CA GLU A 533 -46.35 -32.49 21.10
C GLU A 533 -46.68 -33.10 19.72
N ASP A 534 -46.61 -34.43 19.71
CA ASP A 534 -47.22 -35.44 18.84
C ASP A 534 -47.48 -35.15 17.34
N MET A 535 -46.83 -35.98 16.53
CA MET A 535 -47.15 -36.23 15.12
C MET A 535 -48.63 -36.57 14.89
N GLN A 536 -49.38 -35.61 14.38
CA GLN A 536 -50.53 -35.86 13.50
C GLN A 536 -50.42 -34.96 12.26
N ASN A 537 -50.31 -35.61 11.09
CA ASN A 537 -50.04 -35.01 9.78
C ASN A 537 -50.89 -33.76 9.48
N PRO A 538 -50.28 -32.59 9.17
CA PRO A 538 -51.01 -31.47 8.60
C PRO A 538 -51.26 -31.65 7.09
N PRO A 539 -52.33 -31.05 6.55
CA PRO A 539 -52.75 -31.22 5.16
C PRO A 539 -51.75 -30.55 4.19
N PRO A 540 -51.72 -30.94 2.90
CA PRO A 540 -50.72 -30.45 1.97
C PRO A 540 -50.81 -28.92 1.80
N LEU A 541 -49.71 -28.23 2.14
CA LEU A 541 -49.54 -26.79 1.95
C LEU A 541 -49.49 -26.47 0.45
N LYS A 542 -50.29 -25.48 0.04
CA LYS A 542 -50.29 -24.92 -1.30
C LYS A 542 -48.94 -24.26 -1.62
N PRO A 543 -48.49 -24.25 -2.89
CA PRO A 543 -47.24 -23.60 -3.28
C PRO A 543 -47.24 -22.11 -2.90
N ARG A 544 -46.12 -21.65 -2.34
CA ARG A 544 -45.82 -20.25 -2.04
C ARG A 544 -45.67 -19.50 -3.36
N GLU A 545 -46.64 -18.64 -3.69
CA GLU A 545 -46.56 -17.75 -4.85
C GLU A 545 -45.47 -16.69 -4.60
N LEU A 546 -44.47 -16.65 -5.49
CA LEU A 546 -43.45 -15.60 -5.57
C LEU A 546 -44.12 -14.26 -5.96
N PRO A 547 -43.61 -13.10 -5.49
CA PRO A 547 -44.12 -11.81 -5.91
C PRO A 547 -44.03 -11.64 -7.45
N PRO A 548 -44.98 -10.95 -8.09
CA PRO A 548 -45.00 -10.79 -9.54
C PRO A 548 -43.77 -10.00 -10.01
N VAL A 549 -43.18 -10.42 -11.13
CA VAL A 549 -42.07 -9.71 -11.79
C VAL A 549 -42.57 -8.36 -12.30
N ASP A 550 -42.01 -7.26 -11.80
CA ASP A 550 -42.34 -5.92 -12.26
C ASP A 550 -41.94 -5.72 -13.73
N THR A 551 -42.86 -5.20 -14.54
CA THR A 551 -42.64 -4.89 -15.97
C THR A 551 -41.46 -3.93 -16.18
N VAL A 552 -41.24 -3.01 -15.24
CA VAL A 552 -40.13 -2.04 -15.25
C VAL A 552 -38.77 -2.75 -15.22
N HIS A 553 -38.61 -3.77 -14.38
CA HIS A 553 -37.34 -4.52 -14.26
C HIS A 553 -37.00 -5.25 -15.57
N ILE A 554 -37.99 -5.85 -16.24
CA ILE A 554 -37.77 -6.53 -17.53
C ILE A 554 -37.38 -5.52 -18.60
N SER A 555 -38.03 -4.35 -18.66
CA SER A 555 -37.70 -3.29 -19.62
C SER A 555 -36.29 -2.71 -19.39
N ASN A 556 -35.88 -2.50 -18.14
CA ASN A 556 -34.53 -2.02 -17.83
C ASN A 556 -33.47 -3.06 -18.21
N PHE A 557 -33.75 -4.34 -17.97
CA PHE A 557 -32.85 -5.41 -18.36
C PHE A 557 -32.76 -5.59 -19.88
N GLU A 558 -33.88 -5.44 -20.60
CA GLU A 558 -33.90 -5.39 -22.07
C GLU A 558 -33.01 -4.25 -22.59
N PHE A 559 -33.18 -3.04 -22.05
CA PHE A 559 -32.38 -1.88 -22.43
C PHE A 559 -30.89 -2.12 -22.21
N ASN A 560 -30.50 -2.67 -21.05
CA ASN A 560 -29.11 -2.98 -20.74
C ASN A 560 -28.49 -3.96 -21.76
N ILE A 561 -29.21 -5.04 -22.09
CA ILE A 561 -28.76 -6.03 -23.09
C ILE A 561 -28.54 -5.34 -24.46
N LEU A 562 -29.53 -4.58 -24.91
CA LEU A 562 -29.48 -3.92 -26.22
C LEU A 562 -28.38 -2.85 -26.26
N GLU A 563 -28.15 -2.14 -25.18
CA GLU A 563 -27.11 -1.12 -25.07
C GLU A 563 -25.70 -1.73 -25.14
N ILE A 564 -25.47 -2.88 -24.47
CA ILE A 564 -24.21 -3.63 -24.61
C ILE A 564 -24.03 -4.12 -26.05
N CYS A 565 -25.08 -4.66 -26.67
CA CYS A 565 -25.06 -5.08 -28.06
C CYS A 565 -24.71 -3.92 -29.01
N ARG A 566 -25.26 -2.73 -28.76
CA ARG A 566 -25.00 -1.51 -29.53
C ARG A 566 -23.57 -1.02 -29.34
N LEU A 567 -23.17 -0.74 -28.10
CA LEU A 567 -21.88 -0.13 -27.79
C LEU A 567 -20.71 -1.03 -28.16
N ARG A 568 -20.77 -2.32 -27.82
CA ARG A 568 -19.67 -3.26 -28.07
C ARG A 568 -19.66 -3.78 -29.51
N TYR A 569 -20.81 -4.24 -30.01
CA TYR A 569 -20.86 -4.98 -31.27
C TYR A 569 -21.45 -4.19 -32.45
N GLY A 570 -22.00 -3.00 -32.21
CA GLY A 570 -22.57 -2.14 -33.26
C GLY A 570 -23.99 -2.51 -33.69
N TYR A 571 -24.70 -3.29 -32.88
CA TYR A 571 -26.07 -3.70 -33.18
C TYR A 571 -27.04 -2.51 -33.08
N THR A 572 -27.89 -2.33 -34.09
CA THR A 572 -28.85 -1.21 -34.15
C THR A 572 -30.31 -1.66 -34.29
N GLY A 573 -30.53 -2.98 -34.36
CA GLY A 573 -31.84 -3.57 -34.61
C GLY A 573 -32.29 -3.46 -36.07
N PRO A 574 -32.92 -4.51 -36.64
CA PRO A 574 -33.52 -4.42 -37.96
C PRO A 574 -34.72 -3.46 -37.95
N LEU A 575 -34.88 -2.68 -39.02
CA LEU A 575 -36.07 -1.85 -39.25
C LEU A 575 -36.71 -2.25 -40.59
N PRO A 576 -37.96 -2.76 -40.60
CA PRO A 576 -38.82 -3.05 -39.44
C PRO A 576 -38.35 -4.28 -38.64
N LEU A 577 -38.71 -4.34 -37.35
CA LEU A 577 -38.48 -5.53 -36.52
C LEU A 577 -39.46 -6.63 -36.94
N GLU A 578 -38.95 -7.76 -37.43
CA GLU A 578 -39.79 -8.91 -37.77
C GLU A 578 -40.11 -9.75 -36.51
N PRO A 579 -41.39 -10.10 -36.29
CA PRO A 579 -41.78 -10.93 -35.16
C PRO A 579 -41.17 -12.32 -35.30
N SER A 580 -40.48 -12.80 -34.25
CA SER A 580 -39.76 -14.05 -34.28
C SER A 580 -40.49 -15.12 -33.48
N SER A 581 -40.86 -16.23 -34.14
CA SER A 581 -41.44 -17.40 -33.49
C SER A 581 -40.39 -18.27 -32.76
N ARG A 582 -39.13 -17.82 -32.71
CA ARG A 582 -38.02 -18.57 -32.10
C ARG A 582 -38.18 -18.61 -30.59
N ILE A 583 -38.14 -19.82 -30.03
CA ILE A 583 -38.04 -20.04 -28.59
C ILE A 583 -36.57 -20.20 -28.22
N MET A 584 -36.07 -19.38 -27.31
CA MET A 584 -34.71 -19.49 -26.80
C MET A 584 -34.67 -20.47 -25.63
N GLU A 585 -34.09 -21.66 -25.85
CA GLU A 585 -33.82 -22.62 -24.77
C GLU A 585 -32.95 -21.99 -23.67
N ILE A 586 -33.13 -22.41 -22.42
CA ILE A 586 -32.38 -21.91 -21.25
C ILE A 586 -30.85 -21.97 -21.49
N ARG A 587 -30.37 -23.04 -22.15
CA ARG A 587 -28.95 -23.16 -22.50
C ARG A 587 -28.47 -22.05 -23.44
N SER A 588 -29.29 -21.70 -24.43
CA SER A 588 -29.02 -20.60 -25.37
C SER A 588 -29.10 -19.24 -24.69
N GLN A 589 -30.06 -19.03 -23.78
CA GLN A 589 -30.14 -17.83 -22.95
C GLN A 589 -28.86 -17.63 -22.12
N LYS A 590 -28.42 -18.70 -21.43
CA LYS A 590 -27.18 -18.69 -20.64
C LYS A 590 -25.95 -18.38 -21.49
N ASN A 591 -25.83 -19.00 -22.67
CA ASN A 591 -24.72 -18.74 -23.58
C ASN A 591 -24.73 -17.31 -24.13
N PHE A 592 -25.91 -16.77 -24.46
CA PHE A 592 -26.08 -15.41 -24.95
C PHE A 592 -25.65 -14.37 -23.91
N LEU A 593 -26.20 -14.45 -22.68
CA LEU A 593 -25.80 -13.55 -21.60
C LEU A 593 -24.31 -13.72 -21.24
N LYS A 594 -23.79 -14.96 -21.32
CA LYS A 594 -22.37 -15.21 -21.12
C LYS A 594 -21.49 -14.48 -22.14
N ILE A 595 -21.90 -14.38 -23.41
CA ILE A 595 -21.18 -13.59 -24.43
C ILE A 595 -21.15 -12.11 -24.05
N LEU A 596 -22.24 -11.59 -23.49
CA LEU A 596 -22.38 -10.21 -23.03
C LEU A 596 -21.65 -9.92 -21.70
N GLY A 597 -21.29 -10.97 -20.95
CA GLY A 597 -20.67 -10.84 -19.63
C GLY A 597 -21.67 -10.65 -18.49
N ILE A 598 -22.92 -11.07 -18.69
CA ILE A 598 -24.03 -10.94 -17.75
C ILE A 598 -24.37 -12.30 -17.13
N THR A 599 -24.59 -12.36 -15.83
CA THR A 599 -24.99 -13.59 -15.15
C THR A 599 -26.47 -13.88 -15.37
N TRP A 600 -26.79 -15.10 -15.83
CA TRP A 600 -28.18 -15.51 -16.03
C TRP A 600 -28.90 -15.74 -14.70
N ARG A 601 -30.10 -15.15 -14.54
CA ARG A 601 -30.98 -15.33 -13.37
C ARG A 601 -32.38 -15.75 -13.82
N GLU A 602 -33.01 -16.63 -13.05
CA GLU A 602 -34.33 -17.20 -13.43
C GLU A 602 -35.43 -16.14 -13.53
N ARG A 603 -35.41 -15.15 -12.63
CA ARG A 603 -36.37 -14.02 -12.60
C ARG A 603 -36.39 -13.19 -13.89
N GLU A 604 -35.31 -13.21 -14.67
CA GLU A 604 -35.13 -12.42 -15.90
C GLU A 604 -35.52 -13.20 -17.16
N SER A 605 -35.96 -14.46 -17.04
CA SER A 605 -36.20 -15.32 -18.20
C SER A 605 -37.29 -14.80 -19.15
N ALA A 606 -38.22 -13.98 -18.66
CA ALA A 606 -39.28 -13.38 -19.47
C ALA A 606 -38.74 -12.47 -20.59
N VAL A 607 -37.58 -11.82 -20.40
CA VAL A 607 -36.98 -10.90 -21.38
C VAL A 607 -36.67 -11.59 -22.73
N PHE A 608 -36.36 -12.89 -22.70
CA PHE A 608 -36.01 -13.66 -23.90
C PHE A 608 -37.22 -14.01 -24.78
N GLY A 609 -38.44 -13.69 -24.32
CA GLY A 609 -39.64 -13.75 -25.13
C GLY A 609 -39.79 -12.55 -26.09
N LEU A 610 -39.08 -11.45 -25.83
CA LEU A 610 -39.17 -10.21 -26.60
C LEU A 610 -38.46 -10.34 -27.96
N ASP A 611 -39.08 -9.83 -29.01
CA ASP A 611 -38.56 -9.97 -30.39
C ASP A 611 -37.26 -9.17 -30.61
N THR A 612 -37.09 -8.08 -29.89
CA THR A 612 -35.85 -7.28 -29.81
C THR A 612 -34.66 -8.13 -29.34
N ILE A 613 -34.83 -8.87 -28.25
CA ILE A 613 -33.80 -9.74 -27.68
C ILE A 613 -33.50 -10.93 -28.58
N LYS A 614 -34.52 -11.53 -29.19
CA LYS A 614 -34.32 -12.62 -30.17
C LYS A 614 -33.52 -12.15 -31.38
N ALA A 615 -33.79 -10.94 -31.89
CA ALA A 615 -33.05 -10.36 -33.00
C ALA A 615 -31.58 -10.07 -32.62
N ALA A 616 -31.34 -9.55 -31.41
CA ALA A 616 -29.98 -9.35 -30.89
C ALA A 616 -29.21 -10.68 -30.73
N PHE A 617 -29.88 -11.73 -30.26
CA PHE A 617 -29.33 -13.08 -30.17
C PHE A 617 -28.94 -13.65 -31.53
N ASP A 618 -29.80 -13.49 -32.55
CA ASP A 618 -29.54 -13.94 -33.91
C ASP A 618 -28.35 -13.19 -34.52
N PHE A 619 -28.28 -11.87 -34.31
CA PHE A 619 -27.13 -11.05 -34.70
C PHE A 619 -25.81 -11.56 -34.09
N LEU A 620 -25.73 -11.76 -32.78
CA LEU A 620 -24.50 -12.23 -32.13
C LEU A 620 -24.13 -13.66 -32.54
N THR A 621 -25.13 -14.52 -32.76
CA THR A 621 -24.90 -15.88 -33.26
C THR A 621 -24.28 -15.83 -34.65
N ARG A 622 -24.78 -14.97 -35.56
CA ARG A 622 -24.18 -14.74 -36.88
C ARG A 622 -22.79 -14.11 -36.79
N LEU A 623 -22.58 -13.19 -35.85
CA LEU A 623 -21.27 -12.59 -35.62
C LEU A 623 -20.23 -13.64 -35.21
N ALA A 624 -20.57 -14.52 -34.27
CA ALA A 624 -19.67 -15.58 -33.78
C ALA A 624 -19.38 -16.68 -34.82
N SER A 625 -20.35 -17.01 -35.69
CA SER A 625 -20.28 -18.11 -36.66
C SER A 625 -19.78 -17.73 -38.06
N VAL A 626 -19.24 -16.51 -38.24
CA VAL A 626 -18.87 -15.95 -39.56
C VAL A 626 -20.07 -15.82 -40.53
N GLY A 627 -21.30 -15.80 -40.00
CA GLY A 627 -22.52 -15.58 -40.79
C GLY A 627 -22.58 -14.18 -41.41
N LEU A 628 -23.37 -14.05 -42.48
CA LEU A 628 -23.66 -12.78 -43.14
C LEU A 628 -24.59 -11.95 -42.23
N ILE A 629 -24.20 -10.72 -41.93
CA ILE A 629 -24.96 -9.77 -41.11
C ILE A 629 -25.68 -8.81 -42.04
N SER A 630 -26.96 -8.51 -41.78
CA SER A 630 -27.72 -7.57 -42.61
C SER A 630 -27.13 -6.16 -42.53
N GLN A 631 -27.19 -5.41 -43.63
CA GLN A 631 -26.74 -4.02 -43.68
C GLN A 631 -27.61 -3.10 -42.80
N ASP A 632 -28.86 -3.50 -42.53
CA ASP A 632 -29.85 -2.69 -41.79
C ASP A 632 -29.79 -2.84 -40.27
N GLU A 633 -29.04 -3.82 -39.75
CA GLU A 633 -28.93 -4.14 -38.33
C GLU A 633 -27.54 -3.83 -37.72
N TRP A 634 -26.59 -3.36 -38.53
CA TRP A 634 -25.19 -3.20 -38.14
C TRP A 634 -24.57 -1.86 -38.53
N ASP A 635 -24.09 -1.10 -37.54
CA ASP A 635 -23.54 0.24 -37.70
C ASP A 635 -22.23 0.33 -38.51
N LEU A 636 -21.59 -0.81 -38.78
CA LEU A 636 -20.37 -0.88 -39.59
C LEU A 636 -20.64 -0.95 -41.10
N SER A 637 -21.89 -1.16 -41.52
CA SER A 637 -22.26 -1.09 -42.93
C SER A 637 -22.26 0.36 -43.43
N ARG A 638 -21.59 0.62 -44.55
CA ARG A 638 -21.49 1.96 -45.16
C ARG A 638 -22.86 2.54 -45.54
N GLU A 639 -23.82 1.68 -45.87
CA GLU A 639 -25.17 2.06 -46.29
C GLU A 639 -26.13 2.18 -45.10
N HIS A 640 -25.67 1.88 -43.88
CA HIS A 640 -26.50 1.94 -42.69
C HIS A 640 -26.84 3.39 -42.29
N ARG A 641 -28.09 3.62 -41.89
CA ARG A 641 -28.65 4.91 -41.45
C ARG A 641 -27.87 5.60 -40.31
N ALA A 642 -27.22 4.81 -39.47
CA ALA A 642 -26.37 5.28 -38.37
C ALA A 642 -24.93 4.78 -38.54
N THR A 643 -24.41 4.79 -39.77
CA THR A 643 -23.06 4.31 -40.05
C THR A 643 -22.00 5.05 -39.22
N ILE A 644 -21.09 4.31 -38.61
CA ILE A 644 -19.98 4.87 -37.86
C ILE A 644 -18.93 5.53 -38.76
N THR A 645 -18.91 5.18 -40.05
CA THR A 645 -17.89 5.68 -40.99
C THR A 645 -17.98 7.18 -41.22
N LEU A 646 -19.12 7.81 -40.90
CA LEU A 646 -19.34 9.26 -41.02
C LEU A 646 -19.23 9.99 -39.67
N ASN A 647 -18.82 9.30 -38.61
CA ASN A 647 -18.72 9.87 -37.28
C ASN A 647 -17.53 10.85 -37.18
N SER A 648 -17.77 12.04 -36.61
CA SER A 648 -16.72 13.07 -36.48
C SER A 648 -15.53 12.61 -35.63
N ARG A 649 -15.74 11.78 -34.60
CA ARG A 649 -14.64 11.25 -33.77
C ARG A 649 -13.72 10.32 -34.54
N LEU A 650 -14.24 9.58 -35.52
CA LEU A 650 -13.42 8.70 -36.37
C LEU A 650 -12.43 9.51 -37.21
N SER A 651 -12.81 10.72 -37.63
CA SER A 651 -11.91 11.64 -38.36
C SER A 651 -10.78 12.22 -37.52
N SER A 652 -10.92 12.21 -36.19
CA SER A 652 -9.92 12.63 -35.21
C SER A 652 -8.90 11.53 -34.88
N LEU A 653 -8.99 10.35 -35.50
CA LEU A 653 -8.18 9.19 -35.13
C LEU A 653 -6.80 9.19 -35.80
N HIS A 654 -5.77 9.02 -34.97
CA HIS A 654 -4.37 8.82 -35.36
C HIS A 654 -3.95 7.40 -34.99
N LYS A 655 -3.22 6.74 -35.89
CA LYS A 655 -2.59 5.45 -35.61
C LYS A 655 -1.17 5.67 -35.10
N ILE A 656 -0.86 5.09 -33.94
CA ILE A 656 0.47 5.15 -33.33
C ILE A 656 1.07 3.74 -33.25
N SER A 657 2.38 3.65 -33.41
CA SER A 657 3.14 2.39 -33.29
C SER A 657 3.86 2.31 -31.95
N ILE A 658 3.68 1.19 -31.26
CA ILE A 658 4.31 0.88 -29.97
C ILE A 658 5.32 -0.24 -30.17
N GLY A 659 6.55 -0.03 -29.71
CA GLY A 659 7.56 -1.10 -29.64
C GLY A 659 7.26 -2.06 -28.49
N THR A 660 7.22 -3.37 -28.75
CA THR A 660 7.08 -4.36 -27.67
C THR A 660 8.43 -4.63 -27.01
N LYS A 661 8.52 -4.45 -25.68
CA LYS A 661 9.74 -4.75 -24.89
C LYS A 661 10.20 -6.19 -25.19
N GLY A 662 11.43 -6.35 -25.70
CA GLY A 662 12.06 -7.65 -25.96
C GLY A 662 11.64 -8.41 -27.24
N LYS A 663 10.71 -7.89 -28.07
CA LYS A 663 10.31 -8.51 -29.35
C LYS A 663 10.42 -7.50 -30.50
N LYS A 664 10.82 -7.97 -31.69
CA LYS A 664 10.88 -7.15 -32.93
C LYS A 664 9.49 -6.73 -33.48
N SER A 665 8.41 -7.10 -32.82
CA SER A 665 7.05 -6.76 -33.23
C SER A 665 6.68 -5.35 -32.79
N THR A 666 5.86 -4.67 -33.58
CA THR A 666 5.19 -3.42 -33.20
C THR A 666 3.69 -3.70 -33.03
N LYS A 667 3.05 -3.02 -32.08
CA LYS A 667 1.59 -2.99 -31.94
C LYS A 667 1.06 -1.64 -32.43
N THR A 668 -0.13 -1.64 -33.02
CA THR A 668 -0.83 -0.41 -33.44
C THR A 668 -1.87 -0.04 -32.39
N TRP A 669 -1.81 1.19 -31.88
CA TRP A 669 -2.82 1.78 -31.01
C TRP A 669 -3.50 2.97 -31.70
N TYR A 670 -4.64 3.39 -31.15
CA TYR A 670 -5.53 4.37 -31.77
C TYR A 670 -5.71 5.58 -30.83
N MET A 671 -5.18 6.73 -31.23
CA MET A 671 -5.12 7.97 -30.45
C MET A 671 -6.08 9.00 -31.04
N PHE A 672 -6.89 9.66 -30.20
CA PHE A 672 -7.87 10.66 -30.63
C PHE A 672 -7.34 12.09 -30.45
N ASP A 673 -7.34 12.86 -31.53
CA ASP A 673 -7.09 14.31 -31.53
C ASP A 673 -8.39 15.10 -31.72
N PHE A 674 -8.95 15.60 -30.62
CA PHE A 674 -10.16 16.43 -30.64
C PHE A 674 -9.89 17.90 -31.06
N GLY A 675 -8.66 18.24 -31.43
CA GLY A 675 -8.29 19.55 -31.98
C GLY A 675 -8.69 20.72 -31.07
N ALA A 676 -9.43 21.68 -31.62
CA ALA A 676 -9.86 22.88 -30.87
C ALA A 676 -10.85 22.61 -29.73
N ARG A 677 -11.45 21.41 -29.68
CA ARG A 677 -12.36 21.00 -28.59
C ARG A 677 -11.61 20.36 -27.41
N ARG A 678 -10.29 20.20 -27.54
CA ARG A 678 -9.48 19.49 -26.55
C ARG A 678 -9.45 20.22 -25.21
N VAL A 679 -9.74 19.52 -24.12
CA VAL A 679 -9.70 20.08 -22.76
C VAL A 679 -8.43 19.67 -22.00
N ALA A 680 -7.83 18.53 -22.35
CA ALA A 680 -6.63 17.98 -21.72
C ALA A 680 -5.34 18.27 -22.50
N GLN A 681 -4.18 18.21 -21.85
CA GLN A 681 -2.87 18.33 -22.53
C GLN A 681 -2.44 17.03 -23.23
N TRP A 682 -2.95 15.90 -22.75
CA TRP A 682 -2.71 14.56 -23.26
C TRP A 682 -3.83 14.12 -24.22
N MET A 683 -3.58 13.02 -24.93
CA MET A 683 -4.43 12.46 -25.98
C MET A 683 -5.05 11.14 -25.52
N PHE A 684 -6.37 11.04 -25.59
CA PHE A 684 -7.07 9.81 -25.24
C PHE A 684 -6.74 8.70 -26.26
N THR A 685 -6.18 7.59 -25.78
CA THR A 685 -5.65 6.52 -26.65
C THR A 685 -6.15 5.16 -26.21
N VAL A 686 -6.60 4.35 -27.15
CA VAL A 686 -7.09 2.99 -26.88
C VAL A 686 -6.23 1.93 -27.56
N THR A 687 -6.20 0.73 -26.97
CA THR A 687 -5.27 -0.34 -27.34
C THR A 687 -5.80 -1.31 -28.40
N SER A 688 -7.09 -1.23 -28.73
CA SER A 688 -7.77 -2.11 -29.70
C SER A 688 -8.65 -1.31 -30.67
N PRO A 689 -8.85 -1.80 -31.90
CA PRO A 689 -9.73 -1.15 -32.88
C PRO A 689 -11.20 -1.21 -32.43
N ALA A 690 -11.62 -2.26 -31.72
CA ALA A 690 -12.98 -2.33 -31.17
C ALA A 690 -13.24 -1.22 -30.14
N HIS A 691 -12.27 -0.90 -29.27
CA HIS A 691 -12.39 0.21 -28.33
C HIS A 691 -12.37 1.57 -29.05
N ALA A 692 -11.68 1.70 -30.18
CA ALA A 692 -11.73 2.93 -30.98
C ALA A 692 -13.15 3.17 -31.54
N LEU A 693 -13.82 2.11 -32.00
CA LEU A 693 -15.23 2.22 -32.39
C LEU A 693 -16.15 2.50 -31.20
N LEU A 694 -15.88 1.93 -30.03
CA LEU A 694 -16.63 2.25 -28.80
C LEU A 694 -16.59 3.76 -28.50
N VAL A 695 -15.41 4.40 -28.55
CA VAL A 695 -15.27 5.85 -28.36
C VAL A 695 -16.16 6.64 -29.34
N CYS A 696 -16.27 6.19 -30.59
CA CYS A 696 -17.14 6.79 -31.60
C CYS A 696 -18.64 6.57 -31.32
N ARG A 697 -19.02 5.49 -30.61
CA ARG A 697 -20.43 5.14 -30.29
C ARG A 697 -20.97 5.83 -29.03
N LEU A 698 -20.08 6.31 -28.17
CA LEU A 698 -20.43 7.12 -26.99
C LEU A 698 -21.01 8.49 -27.41
N ASP A 699 -21.74 9.14 -26.50
CA ASP A 699 -22.33 10.46 -26.73
C ASP A 699 -21.28 11.43 -27.28
N SER A 700 -21.61 12.16 -28.35
CA SER A 700 -20.72 13.07 -29.07
C SER A 700 -20.29 14.29 -28.23
N ASN A 701 -20.98 14.57 -27.13
CA ASN A 701 -20.66 15.63 -26.18
C ASN A 701 -19.58 15.23 -25.16
N TYR A 702 -19.26 13.94 -25.03
CA TYR A 702 -18.23 13.50 -24.09
C TYR A 702 -16.87 14.14 -24.43
N THR A 703 -16.30 14.79 -23.42
CA THR A 703 -14.93 15.30 -23.40
C THR A 703 -13.94 14.18 -23.09
N GLU A 704 -12.64 14.45 -23.14
CA GLU A 704 -11.62 13.49 -22.75
C GLU A 704 -11.78 13.02 -21.30
N ASN A 705 -12.22 13.91 -20.41
CA ASN A 705 -12.45 13.58 -19.00
C ASN A 705 -13.63 12.60 -18.86
N ASP A 706 -14.70 12.80 -19.62
CA ASP A 706 -15.87 11.90 -19.62
C ASP A 706 -15.50 10.52 -20.16
N LEU A 707 -14.65 10.47 -21.21
CA LEU A 707 -14.11 9.22 -21.74
C LEU A 707 -13.25 8.48 -20.71
N VAL A 708 -12.38 9.20 -19.98
CA VAL A 708 -11.59 8.62 -18.87
C VAL A 708 -12.50 8.03 -17.82
N ILE A 709 -13.52 8.77 -17.37
CA ILE A 709 -14.45 8.29 -16.34
C ILE A 709 -15.17 7.03 -16.82
N TYR A 710 -15.75 7.06 -18.03
CA TYR A 710 -16.44 5.92 -18.61
C TYR A 710 -15.52 4.68 -18.68
N PHE A 711 -14.31 4.81 -19.22
CA PHE A 711 -13.39 3.68 -19.38
C PHE A 711 -12.89 3.14 -18.04
N VAL A 712 -12.66 4.01 -17.05
CA VAL A 712 -12.30 3.60 -15.69
C VAL A 712 -13.46 2.90 -14.99
N GLU A 713 -14.70 3.35 -15.14
CA GLU A 713 -15.86 2.70 -14.52
C GLU A 713 -16.12 1.30 -15.08
N HIS A 714 -15.86 1.12 -16.37
CA HIS A 714 -16.05 -0.15 -17.07
C HIS A 714 -14.78 -1.03 -17.09
N GLY A 715 -13.66 -0.60 -16.49
CA GLY A 715 -12.41 -1.37 -16.50
C GLY A 715 -11.85 -1.67 -17.90
N ILE A 716 -12.01 -0.72 -18.82
CA ILE A 716 -11.57 -0.83 -20.22
C ILE A 716 -10.14 -0.26 -20.35
N PRO A 717 -9.21 -0.94 -21.04
CA PRO A 717 -7.85 -0.45 -21.20
C PRO A 717 -7.75 0.79 -22.11
N PHE A 718 -7.07 1.83 -21.63
CA PHE A 718 -6.74 3.04 -22.38
C PHE A 718 -5.41 3.66 -21.90
N ARG A 719 -4.98 4.76 -22.52
CA ARG A 719 -3.77 5.53 -22.20
C ARG A 719 -4.01 7.03 -22.41
N THR A 720 -3.23 7.86 -21.74
CA THR A 720 -3.27 9.33 -21.87
C THR A 720 -1.96 9.82 -22.46
N MET A 721 -1.75 9.56 -23.76
CA MET A 721 -0.48 9.79 -24.44
C MET A 721 -0.18 11.29 -24.59
N GLN A 722 1.01 11.76 -24.24
CA GLN A 722 1.40 13.17 -24.40
C GLN A 722 2.66 13.31 -25.24
N LEU A 723 2.77 14.40 -26.00
CA LEU A 723 3.95 14.66 -26.83
C LEU A 723 5.22 14.68 -25.97
N SER A 724 6.20 13.84 -26.31
CA SER A 724 7.36 13.55 -25.45
C SER A 724 8.20 14.81 -25.14
N THR A 725 8.26 15.75 -26.09
CA THR A 725 8.96 17.04 -25.97
C THR A 725 8.29 18.03 -25.03
N THR A 726 7.04 17.81 -24.63
CA THR A 726 6.30 18.70 -23.71
C THR A 726 6.40 18.25 -22.25
N LEU A 727 6.93 17.05 -22.00
CA LEU A 727 7.01 16.47 -20.67
C LEU A 727 8.31 16.87 -19.97
N THR A 728 8.21 17.16 -18.66
CA THR A 728 9.37 17.38 -17.80
C THR A 728 9.89 16.07 -17.22
N ARG A 729 11.00 16.12 -16.47
CA ARG A 729 11.47 14.96 -15.69
C ARG A 729 10.39 14.57 -14.69
N ALA A 730 10.07 13.28 -14.64
CA ALA A 730 9.12 12.80 -13.67
C ALA A 730 9.67 12.99 -12.24
N PRO A 731 8.80 13.35 -11.28
CA PRO A 731 9.20 13.61 -9.90
C PRO A 731 9.44 12.31 -9.13
N TYR A 732 9.78 11.21 -9.81
CA TYR A 732 10.05 9.93 -9.16
C TYR A 732 11.16 10.15 -8.14
N ARG A 733 10.82 10.01 -6.86
CA ARG A 733 11.83 9.59 -5.89
C ARG A 733 12.20 8.19 -6.37
N THR A 734 13.45 7.97 -6.77
CA THR A 734 14.01 6.63 -6.88
C THR A 734 14.05 6.04 -5.46
N SER A 735 12.88 5.80 -4.85
CA SER A 735 12.82 4.90 -3.71
C SER A 735 13.07 3.53 -4.32
N ASN A 736 14.33 3.12 -4.30
CA ASN A 736 14.68 1.72 -4.24
C ASN A 736 14.17 1.14 -2.91
N SER A 737 12.86 1.22 -2.64
CA SER A 737 12.16 0.14 -1.97
C SER A 737 11.99 -0.95 -3.03
N SER A 738 13.13 -1.49 -3.49
CA SER A 738 13.18 -2.92 -3.72
C SER A 738 12.87 -3.51 -2.36
N ILE A 739 11.56 -3.65 -2.05
CA ILE A 739 11.09 -4.69 -1.14
C ILE A 739 11.80 -5.90 -1.71
N THR A 740 12.88 -6.28 -1.05
CA THR A 740 13.72 -7.37 -1.52
C THR A 740 12.79 -8.54 -1.32
N LEU A 741 12.17 -9.01 -2.41
CA LEU A 741 11.15 -10.05 -2.35
C LEU A 741 11.79 -11.24 -1.64
N VAL A 742 11.50 -11.39 -0.36
CA VAL A 742 12.21 -12.36 0.47
C VAL A 742 11.70 -13.71 0.03
N SER A 743 12.59 -14.50 -0.55
CA SER A 743 12.21 -15.82 -1.05
C SER A 743 11.63 -16.65 0.10
N ARG A 744 10.44 -17.20 -0.11
CA ARG A 744 9.80 -18.12 0.83
C ARG A 744 10.53 -19.44 0.84
N SER A 745 10.60 -20.06 2.01
CA SER A 745 11.14 -21.41 2.17
C SER A 745 10.35 -22.44 1.34
N ALA A 746 10.99 -23.57 0.99
CA ALA A 746 10.33 -24.62 0.21
C ALA A 746 9.14 -25.29 0.94
N GLU A 747 9.17 -25.24 2.27
CA GLU A 747 8.13 -25.77 3.16
C GLU A 747 7.13 -24.69 3.60
N HIS A 748 7.21 -23.47 3.06
CA HIS A 748 6.32 -22.38 3.43
C HIS A 748 4.86 -22.73 3.10
N VAL A 749 4.00 -22.58 4.10
CA VAL A 749 2.57 -22.75 3.96
C VAL A 749 1.95 -21.37 4.04
N PHE A 750 1.38 -20.93 2.91
CA PHE A 750 0.72 -19.64 2.82
C PHE A 750 -0.55 -19.61 3.67
N ALA A 751 -0.73 -18.51 4.40
CA ALA A 751 -1.85 -18.28 5.29
C ALA A 751 -2.50 -16.91 5.02
N ALA A 752 -3.60 -16.60 5.73
CA ALA A 752 -4.32 -15.33 5.58
C ALA A 752 -3.39 -14.10 5.72
N ASP A 753 -2.42 -14.12 6.62
CA ASP A 753 -1.46 -13.02 6.76
C ASP A 753 -0.59 -12.78 5.52
N ASP A 754 -0.21 -13.83 4.79
CA ASP A 754 0.56 -13.64 3.55
C ASP A 754 -0.29 -12.88 2.52
N PHE A 755 -1.59 -13.16 2.48
CA PHE A 755 -2.52 -12.42 1.63
C PHE A 755 -2.70 -10.97 2.12
N ASN A 756 -2.88 -10.76 3.42
CA ASN A 756 -2.99 -9.41 4.01
C ASN A 756 -1.73 -8.58 3.78
N MET A 757 -0.55 -9.21 3.85
CA MET A 757 0.74 -8.58 3.54
C MET A 757 0.80 -8.12 2.09
N PHE A 758 0.45 -9.01 1.17
CA PHE A 758 0.37 -8.71 -0.24
C PHE A 758 -0.62 -7.55 -0.53
N GLU A 759 -1.80 -7.56 0.08
CA GLU A 759 -2.78 -6.49 -0.11
C GLU A 759 -2.23 -5.15 0.41
N HIS A 760 -1.52 -5.17 1.54
CA HIS A 760 -0.85 -3.98 2.07
C HIS A 760 0.24 -3.44 1.14
N HIS A 761 1.11 -4.31 0.62
CA HIS A 761 2.16 -3.92 -0.34
C HIS A 761 1.59 -3.34 -1.63
N SER A 762 0.53 -3.97 -2.14
CA SER A 762 -0.17 -3.50 -3.34
C SER A 762 -0.78 -2.13 -3.09
N PHE A 763 -1.42 -1.94 -1.94
CA PHE A 763 -1.98 -0.65 -1.51
C PHE A 763 -0.90 0.43 -1.42
N GLU A 764 0.21 0.18 -0.70
CA GLU A 764 1.29 1.14 -0.54
C GLU A 764 1.90 1.53 -1.90
N PHE A 765 2.14 0.56 -2.78
CA PHE A 765 2.63 0.83 -4.14
C PHE A 765 1.66 1.74 -4.92
N LEU A 766 0.39 1.34 -5.01
CA LEU A 766 -0.63 2.05 -5.77
C LEU A 766 -0.87 3.46 -5.25
N HIS A 767 -0.66 3.68 -3.95
CA HIS A 767 -0.84 4.98 -3.32
C HIS A 767 0.39 5.88 -3.50
N THR A 768 1.59 5.38 -3.21
CA THR A 768 2.82 6.19 -3.14
C THR A 768 3.46 6.42 -4.50
N ASN A 769 3.18 5.55 -5.48
CA ASN A 769 3.73 5.65 -6.81
C ASN A 769 2.70 6.24 -7.79
N ARG A 770 3.06 7.34 -8.47
CA ARG A 770 2.20 7.95 -9.50
C ARG A 770 1.83 6.98 -10.63
N ARG A 771 2.65 5.95 -10.85
CA ARG A 771 2.39 4.88 -11.83
C ARG A 771 1.25 3.94 -11.42
N GLY A 772 0.70 4.06 -10.21
CA GLY A 772 -0.60 3.47 -9.84
C GLY A 772 -1.73 3.88 -10.80
N ARG A 773 -1.63 5.06 -11.42
CA ARG A 773 -2.55 5.49 -12.49
C ARG A 773 -2.52 4.54 -13.69
N ILE A 774 -1.38 3.96 -14.03
CA ILE A 774 -1.25 2.99 -15.13
C ILE A 774 -1.94 1.70 -14.78
N ALA A 775 -1.81 1.22 -13.54
CA ALA A 775 -2.54 0.04 -13.07
C ALA A 775 -4.05 0.26 -13.23
N LEU A 776 -4.55 1.46 -12.89
CA LEU A 776 -5.95 1.84 -13.09
C LEU A 776 -6.34 1.93 -14.57
N MET A 777 -5.49 2.42 -15.47
CA MET A 777 -5.81 2.50 -16.91
C MET A 777 -5.64 1.18 -17.68
N SER A 778 -5.03 0.15 -17.08
CA SER A 778 -4.66 -1.09 -17.77
C SER A 778 -5.83 -2.02 -18.08
N GLY A 779 -7.02 -1.76 -17.55
CA GLY A 779 -8.15 -2.70 -17.60
C GLY A 779 -7.84 -4.02 -16.89
N GLY A 780 -8.76 -4.98 -17.01
CA GLY A 780 -8.55 -6.35 -16.55
C GLY A 780 -8.12 -6.46 -15.08
N ILE A 781 -7.19 -7.38 -14.79
CA ILE A 781 -6.77 -7.67 -13.42
C ILE A 781 -6.04 -6.50 -12.74
N MET A 782 -5.23 -5.75 -13.49
CA MET A 782 -4.51 -4.56 -12.96
C MET A 782 -5.50 -3.47 -12.56
N TRP A 783 -6.49 -3.18 -13.40
CA TRP A 783 -7.55 -2.23 -13.06
C TRP A 783 -8.28 -2.68 -11.80
N ARG A 784 -8.63 -3.97 -11.69
CA ARG A 784 -9.41 -4.44 -10.55
C ARG A 784 -8.65 -4.33 -9.23
N LEU A 785 -7.35 -4.57 -9.26
CA LEU A 785 -6.44 -4.41 -8.12
C LEU A 785 -6.25 -2.92 -7.79
N ALA A 786 -6.21 -2.05 -8.79
CA ALA A 786 -6.01 -0.61 -8.61
C ALA A 786 -7.27 0.17 -8.20
N MET A 787 -8.46 -0.20 -8.71
CA MET A 787 -9.67 0.62 -8.63
C MET A 787 -10.13 0.94 -7.20
N GLN A 788 -9.77 0.09 -6.23
CA GLN A 788 -10.13 0.27 -4.82
C GLN A 788 -9.18 1.24 -4.10
N HIS A 789 -8.00 1.50 -4.66
CA HIS A 789 -6.91 2.20 -3.97
C HIS A 789 -6.48 3.49 -4.69
N VAL A 790 -6.65 3.55 -6.01
CA VAL A 790 -6.25 4.69 -6.84
C VAL A 790 -7.46 5.58 -7.15
N SER A 791 -7.32 6.88 -6.92
CA SER A 791 -8.31 7.87 -7.37
C SER A 791 -8.20 8.06 -8.88
N TRP A 792 -9.32 7.99 -9.59
CA TRP A 792 -9.38 8.23 -11.03
C TRP A 792 -8.91 9.65 -11.41
N SER A 793 -9.03 10.63 -10.50
CA SER A 793 -8.58 12.02 -10.74
C SER A 793 -7.08 12.10 -11.01
N SER A 794 -6.29 11.14 -10.52
CA SER A 794 -4.85 11.04 -10.81
C SER A 794 -4.56 10.85 -12.30
N ILE A 795 -5.51 10.27 -13.05
CA ILE A 795 -5.37 10.04 -14.50
C ILE A 795 -5.47 11.36 -15.28
N LEU A 796 -6.32 12.28 -14.83
CA LEU A 796 -6.56 13.56 -15.51
C LEU A 796 -5.31 14.44 -15.61
N ASN A 797 -4.35 14.25 -14.70
CA ASN A 797 -3.07 14.96 -14.73
C ASN A 797 -2.17 14.55 -15.91
N GLY A 798 -2.49 13.45 -16.61
CA GLY A 798 -1.67 12.91 -17.67
C GLY A 798 -0.41 12.20 -17.18
N PRO A 799 0.55 11.93 -18.10
CA PRO A 799 1.80 11.24 -17.80
C PRO A 799 2.66 11.97 -16.76
N SER A 800 3.37 11.21 -15.95
CA SER A 800 4.20 11.75 -14.86
C SER A 800 5.48 12.42 -15.37
N GLY A 801 5.96 12.04 -16.55
CA GLY A 801 7.13 12.63 -17.22
C GLY A 801 8.29 11.64 -17.42
N TRP A 802 9.47 12.15 -17.76
CA TRP A 802 10.64 11.33 -18.12
C TRP A 802 11.29 10.64 -16.91
N SER A 803 11.53 9.33 -17.02
CA SER A 803 12.36 8.56 -16.08
C SER A 803 13.75 8.26 -16.67
N PRO A 804 14.83 8.20 -15.86
CA PRO A 804 16.08 7.59 -16.29
C PRO A 804 15.96 6.08 -16.56
N ASN A 805 14.94 5.41 -16.01
CA ASN A 805 14.66 4.00 -16.25
C ASN A 805 13.65 3.85 -17.40
N CYS A 806 14.11 3.36 -18.56
CA CYS A 806 13.26 3.17 -19.74
C CYS A 806 12.16 2.10 -19.57
N ALA A 807 12.20 1.31 -18.51
CA ALA A 807 11.13 0.37 -18.19
C ALA A 807 9.88 1.05 -17.61
N GLU A 808 9.99 2.29 -17.13
CA GLU A 808 8.93 3.02 -16.40
C GLU A 808 8.04 3.89 -17.28
N PHE A 809 8.32 3.93 -18.58
CA PHE A 809 7.51 4.65 -19.56
C PHE A 809 7.41 3.85 -20.86
N LEU A 810 6.42 4.20 -21.67
CA LEU A 810 6.24 3.70 -23.02
C LEU A 810 6.41 4.85 -24.02
N LEU A 811 7.00 4.55 -25.17
CA LEU A 811 7.10 5.48 -26.29
C LEU A 811 6.30 4.95 -27.47
N ALA A 812 5.54 5.85 -28.07
CA ALA A 812 4.73 5.63 -29.25
C ALA A 812 5.16 6.56 -30.37
N LYS A 813 5.16 6.09 -31.60
CA LYS A 813 5.41 6.93 -32.78
C LYS A 813 4.18 7.03 -33.64
N ASP A 814 3.68 8.24 -33.87
CA ASP A 814 2.59 8.50 -34.81
C ASP A 814 3.01 8.09 -36.23
N LEU A 815 2.20 7.23 -36.87
CA LEU A 815 2.49 6.67 -38.18
C LEU A 815 2.40 7.71 -39.32
N LYS A 816 1.65 8.80 -39.14
CA LYS A 816 1.50 9.87 -40.13
C LYS A 816 2.54 10.96 -39.94
N THR A 817 2.69 11.47 -38.72
CA THR A 817 3.54 12.64 -38.43
C THR A 817 4.96 12.27 -38.04
N GLY A 818 5.18 11.04 -37.57
CA GLY A 818 6.46 10.60 -37.02
C GLY A 818 6.79 11.17 -35.64
N LEU A 819 5.87 11.94 -35.03
CA LEU A 819 6.03 12.50 -33.69
C LEU A 819 6.00 11.41 -32.62
N GLU A 820 6.77 11.63 -31.55
CA GLU A 820 6.88 10.71 -30.42
C GLU A 820 5.96 11.15 -29.28
N TYR A 821 5.12 10.23 -28.84
CA TYR A 821 4.25 10.39 -27.68
C TYR A 821 4.68 9.43 -26.59
N MET A 822 4.49 9.83 -25.34
CA MET A 822 4.92 9.10 -24.16
C MET A 822 3.78 8.98 -23.15
N ASP A 823 3.76 7.87 -22.43
CA ASP A 823 2.96 7.68 -21.22
C ASP A 823 3.77 6.85 -20.22
N ASP A 824 3.40 6.87 -18.94
CA ASP A 824 4.02 6.04 -17.91
C ASP A 824 3.74 4.54 -18.18
N ASP A 825 4.56 3.67 -17.61
CA ASP A 825 4.36 2.22 -17.70
C ASP A 825 4.80 1.51 -16.41
N LEU A 826 4.20 0.35 -16.14
CA LEU A 826 4.63 -0.51 -15.05
C LEU A 826 5.81 -1.37 -15.51
N THR A 827 6.81 -1.51 -14.63
CA THR A 827 7.89 -2.47 -14.81
C THR A 827 7.38 -3.89 -14.55
N GLU A 828 8.11 -4.90 -15.06
CA GLU A 828 7.76 -6.30 -14.81
C GLU A 828 7.66 -6.59 -13.31
N THR A 829 8.65 -6.16 -12.52
CA THR A 829 8.68 -6.36 -11.06
C THR A 829 7.48 -5.75 -10.35
N GLU A 830 6.99 -4.59 -10.79
CA GLU A 830 5.80 -3.97 -10.19
C GLU A 830 4.51 -4.70 -10.55
N VAL A 831 4.40 -5.20 -11.78
CA VAL A 831 3.29 -6.08 -12.17
C VAL A 831 3.32 -7.37 -11.33
N GLU A 832 4.51 -7.94 -11.11
CA GLU A 832 4.66 -9.12 -10.26
C GLU A 832 4.23 -8.85 -8.81
N GLN A 833 4.65 -7.70 -8.26
CA GLN A 833 4.27 -7.26 -6.92
C GLN A 833 2.75 -7.05 -6.79
N LEU A 834 2.12 -6.37 -7.74
CA LEU A 834 0.68 -6.12 -7.76
C LEU A 834 -0.15 -7.40 -7.91
N CYS A 835 0.38 -8.42 -8.58
CA CYS A 835 -0.25 -9.74 -8.67
C CYS A 835 0.03 -10.65 -7.47
N GLY A 836 0.85 -10.18 -6.51
CA GLY A 836 1.22 -10.92 -5.32
C GLY A 836 2.13 -12.12 -5.61
N ILE A 837 3.15 -11.92 -6.46
CA ILE A 837 4.13 -12.97 -6.74
C ILE A 837 5.07 -13.18 -5.55
N TYR A 838 5.22 -14.44 -5.17
CA TYR A 838 6.23 -14.93 -4.25
C TYR A 838 7.22 -15.82 -4.97
N HIS A 839 8.50 -15.61 -4.66
CA HIS A 839 9.60 -16.48 -5.05
C HIS A 839 9.75 -17.56 -3.98
N CYS A 840 9.36 -18.80 -4.27
CA CYS A 840 9.50 -19.92 -3.34
C CYS A 840 10.71 -20.76 -3.72
N LEU A 841 11.62 -21.03 -2.79
CA LEU A 841 12.71 -21.99 -3.01
C LEU A 841 12.11 -23.38 -3.27
N THR A 842 12.70 -24.17 -4.17
CA THR A 842 12.20 -25.53 -4.46
C THR A 842 12.84 -26.62 -3.63
N GLY A 843 13.84 -26.28 -2.80
CA GLY A 843 14.67 -27.24 -2.06
C GLY A 843 15.81 -27.86 -2.89
N ASN A 844 15.88 -27.56 -4.20
CA ASN A 844 16.94 -28.02 -5.09
C ASN A 844 17.92 -26.88 -5.42
N GLY A 845 18.77 -26.52 -4.44
CA GLY A 845 19.71 -25.40 -4.56
C GLY A 845 18.98 -24.06 -4.66
N ASP A 846 19.48 -23.16 -5.51
CA ASP A 846 18.94 -21.79 -5.70
C ASP A 846 17.75 -21.72 -6.67
N GLN A 847 17.11 -22.86 -6.98
CA GLN A 847 15.96 -22.88 -7.88
C GLN A 847 14.73 -22.26 -7.20
N ILE A 848 14.06 -21.36 -7.92
CA ILE A 848 12.87 -20.63 -7.46
C ILE A 848 11.64 -21.02 -8.30
N ALA A 849 10.51 -21.21 -7.63
CA ALA A 849 9.18 -21.32 -8.23
C ALA A 849 8.37 -20.04 -7.93
N LYS A 850 7.82 -19.41 -8.98
CA LYS A 850 6.93 -18.25 -8.85
C LYS A 850 5.49 -18.71 -8.56
N ARG A 851 4.91 -18.22 -7.46
CA ARG A 851 3.49 -18.39 -7.10
C ARG A 851 2.84 -17.02 -6.95
N SER A 852 1.55 -16.88 -7.24
CA SER A 852 0.83 -15.59 -7.28
C SER A 852 -0.59 -15.71 -6.77
N TRP A 853 -1.07 -14.68 -6.06
CA TRP A 853 -2.46 -14.58 -5.59
C TRP A 853 -3.44 -14.27 -6.72
N PHE A 854 -2.99 -13.51 -7.71
CA PHE A 854 -3.75 -13.18 -8.92
C PHE A 854 -2.95 -13.52 -10.18
N PRO A 855 -3.61 -13.82 -11.31
CA PRO A 855 -2.91 -14.08 -12.56
C PRO A 855 -2.18 -12.84 -13.07
N LEU A 856 -1.03 -13.03 -13.70
CA LEU A 856 -0.36 -11.96 -14.42
C LEU A 856 -1.22 -11.47 -15.60
N PRO A 857 -1.09 -10.19 -16.02
CA PRO A 857 -1.82 -9.65 -17.17
C PRO A 857 -1.70 -10.53 -18.42
N ASP A 858 -0.47 -10.95 -18.77
CA ASP A 858 -0.22 -11.85 -19.90
C ASP A 858 -0.92 -13.23 -19.80
N THR A 859 -1.33 -13.65 -18.60
CA THR A 859 -2.08 -14.90 -18.37
C THR A 859 -3.60 -14.67 -18.33
N PHE A 860 -4.03 -13.46 -17.95
CA PHE A 860 -5.43 -13.04 -17.96
C PHE A 860 -5.90 -12.62 -19.35
N ASP A 861 -5.07 -11.90 -20.10
CA ASP A 861 -5.34 -11.41 -21.45
C ASP A 861 -5.59 -12.57 -22.41
N GLY A 862 -6.69 -12.48 -23.17
CA GLY A 862 -7.15 -13.54 -24.07
C GLY A 862 -7.72 -14.78 -23.37
N SER A 863 -7.88 -14.74 -22.04
CA SER A 863 -8.55 -15.82 -21.30
C SER A 863 -10.07 -15.79 -21.44
N GLY A 864 -10.76 -16.78 -20.87
CA GLY A 864 -12.23 -16.83 -20.87
C GLY A 864 -12.91 -15.76 -20.01
N TYR A 865 -12.13 -14.96 -19.28
CA TYR A 865 -12.58 -13.84 -18.46
C TYR A 865 -12.14 -12.47 -19.01
N ASP A 866 -11.45 -12.46 -20.15
CA ASP A 866 -11.08 -11.24 -20.87
C ASP A 866 -12.18 -10.88 -21.89
N TYR A 867 -13.06 -9.98 -21.46
CA TYR A 867 -14.15 -9.45 -22.27
C TYR A 867 -13.78 -8.15 -23.00
N GLY A 868 -12.54 -7.67 -22.86
CA GLY A 868 -12.14 -6.30 -23.17
C GLY A 868 -12.61 -5.27 -22.14
N GLU A 869 -13.44 -5.67 -21.17
CA GLU A 869 -13.93 -4.82 -20.09
C GLU A 869 -14.30 -5.61 -18.80
N TRP A 870 -14.59 -4.81 -17.77
CA TRP A 870 -14.99 -5.08 -16.40
C TRP A 870 -16.27 -5.88 -16.14
N THR A 871 -16.46 -7.12 -16.60
CA THR A 871 -17.81 -7.74 -16.53
C THR A 871 -18.22 -8.35 -15.17
N GLU A 872 -19.52 -8.61 -14.97
CA GLU A 872 -20.04 -9.30 -13.77
C GLU A 872 -19.41 -10.68 -13.59
N PHE A 873 -19.11 -11.40 -14.69
CA PHE A 873 -18.38 -12.67 -14.64
C PHE A 873 -16.96 -12.51 -14.07
N SER A 874 -16.24 -11.50 -14.54
CA SER A 874 -14.88 -11.18 -14.07
C SER A 874 -14.92 -10.80 -12.59
N GLU A 875 -15.91 -10.03 -12.16
CA GLU A 875 -16.10 -9.64 -10.76
C GLU A 875 -16.44 -10.84 -9.86
N ASN A 876 -17.38 -11.70 -10.27
CA ASN A 876 -17.75 -12.89 -9.51
C ASN A 876 -16.58 -13.86 -9.37
N TRP A 877 -15.79 -14.04 -10.44
CA TRP A 877 -14.56 -14.82 -10.39
C TRP A 877 -13.55 -14.21 -9.41
N PHE A 878 -13.28 -12.90 -9.50
CA PHE A 878 -12.34 -12.22 -8.61
C PHE A 878 -12.75 -12.31 -7.14
N ARG A 879 -14.04 -12.10 -6.83
CA ARG A 879 -14.59 -12.25 -5.48
C ARG A 879 -14.44 -13.67 -4.95
N SER A 880 -14.65 -14.68 -5.80
CA SER A 880 -14.44 -16.08 -5.41
C SER A 880 -13.00 -16.36 -5.01
N ILE A 881 -12.01 -15.70 -5.65
CA ILE A 881 -10.61 -15.82 -5.24
C ILE A 881 -10.41 -15.22 -3.84
N LYS A 882 -10.86 -13.97 -3.62
CA LYS A 882 -10.74 -13.31 -2.32
C LYS A 882 -11.40 -14.09 -1.18
N HIS A 883 -12.59 -14.63 -1.40
CA HIS A 883 -13.29 -15.44 -0.40
C HIS A 883 -12.48 -16.69 -0.02
N ASN A 884 -11.97 -17.42 -1.01
CA ASN A 884 -11.18 -18.62 -0.78
C ASN A 884 -9.83 -18.33 -0.09
N THR A 885 -9.26 -17.13 -0.25
CA THR A 885 -8.01 -16.75 0.42
C THR A 885 -8.23 -16.28 1.86
N VAL A 886 -9.37 -15.63 2.16
CA VAL A 886 -9.74 -15.22 3.52
C VAL A 886 -10.06 -16.43 4.40
N GLU A 887 -10.63 -17.50 3.84
CA GLU A 887 -10.90 -18.77 4.56
C GLU A 887 -9.63 -19.62 4.84
N LEU A 888 -8.42 -19.14 4.52
CA LEU A 888 -7.20 -19.88 4.84
C LEU A 888 -7.02 -19.95 6.38
N PRO A 889 -6.81 -21.14 6.96
CA PRO A 889 -6.67 -21.27 8.41
C PRO A 889 -5.46 -20.50 8.93
N SER A 890 -5.67 -19.70 9.98
CA SER A 890 -4.60 -19.13 10.80
C SER A 890 -3.81 -20.29 11.42
N ARG A 891 -2.51 -20.38 11.12
CA ARG A 891 -1.70 -21.54 11.52
C ARG A 891 -1.44 -21.47 13.03
N VAL A 892 -2.03 -22.37 13.81
CA VAL A 892 -1.61 -22.62 15.20
C VAL A 892 -0.25 -23.34 15.17
N PRO A 893 0.76 -22.91 15.95
CA PRO A 893 2.04 -23.61 16.00
C PRO A 893 1.85 -25.07 16.44
N ARG A 894 2.31 -26.03 15.63
CA ARG A 894 2.54 -27.39 16.14
C ARG A 894 3.72 -27.29 17.12
N SER A 895 3.48 -27.66 18.38
CA SER A 895 4.51 -27.62 19.42
C SER A 895 5.75 -28.39 18.98
N VAL A 896 6.91 -27.83 19.31
CA VAL A 896 8.25 -28.36 19.04
C VAL A 896 8.45 -29.70 19.75
N ALA A 897 8.08 -30.81 19.10
CA ALA A 897 8.59 -32.16 19.38
C ALA A 897 7.92 -33.21 18.47
N GLN A 898 8.30 -33.31 17.20
CA GLN A 898 8.27 -34.61 16.52
C GLN A 898 9.15 -34.58 15.26
N PRO A 899 10.12 -35.52 15.10
CA PRO A 899 10.88 -35.64 13.87
C PRO A 899 9.97 -36.17 12.76
N VAL A 900 9.95 -35.50 11.60
CA VAL A 900 9.27 -36.01 10.40
C VAL A 900 10.20 -37.04 9.75
N SER A 901 10.07 -38.30 10.17
CA SER A 901 10.55 -39.44 9.39
C SER A 901 9.39 -40.01 8.58
N GLU A 902 9.58 -40.08 7.27
CA GLU A 902 8.84 -40.90 6.30
C GLU A 902 7.36 -40.53 6.04
N VAL A 903 7.12 -39.76 4.97
CA VAL A 903 5.93 -39.96 4.14
C VAL A 903 6.35 -39.92 2.67
N ASN A 904 6.82 -41.07 2.18
CA ASN A 904 6.75 -41.46 0.78
C ASN A 904 5.59 -42.46 0.66
N SER A 905 4.43 -42.06 0.14
CA SER A 905 3.55 -42.91 -0.68
C SER A 905 2.33 -42.14 -1.15
N ALA A 906 1.91 -42.49 -2.36
CA ALA A 906 0.81 -41.93 -3.12
C ALA A 906 -0.57 -42.16 -2.46
N GLU A 907 -1.55 -41.44 -3.02
CA GLU A 907 -3.01 -41.61 -2.88
C GLU A 907 -3.64 -41.07 -1.59
N HIS A 908 -4.07 -39.79 -1.60
CA HIS A 908 -5.29 -39.29 -0.93
C HIS A 908 -5.87 -38.12 -1.79
N PRO A 909 -7.08 -38.24 -2.37
CA PRO A 909 -7.61 -37.27 -3.33
C PRO A 909 -8.58 -36.28 -2.68
N HIS A 910 -8.15 -35.48 -1.68
CA HIS A 910 -8.91 -34.33 -1.18
C HIS A 910 -7.98 -33.25 -0.60
N THR A 911 -6.98 -32.81 -1.35
CA THR A 911 -6.24 -31.59 -1.00
C THR A 911 -6.87 -30.40 -1.71
N LYS A 912 -7.52 -29.52 -0.92
CA LYS A 912 -7.96 -28.20 -1.38
C LYS A 912 -6.80 -27.49 -2.11
N PRO A 913 -7.05 -26.69 -3.15
CA PRO A 913 -5.98 -26.00 -3.87
C PRO A 913 -5.11 -25.19 -2.89
N SER A 914 -3.81 -25.49 -2.85
CA SER A 914 -2.84 -24.71 -2.06
C SER A 914 -2.58 -23.39 -2.77
N TRP A 915 -3.42 -22.39 -2.49
CA TRP A 915 -3.15 -21.01 -2.82
C TRP A 915 -1.82 -20.56 -2.20
N PRO A 916 -1.07 -19.62 -2.81
CA PRO A 916 -1.20 -19.03 -4.14
C PRO A 916 -0.80 -19.98 -5.28
N PHE A 917 -1.25 -19.68 -6.51
CA PHE A 917 -1.06 -20.54 -7.69
C PHE A 917 0.19 -20.19 -8.52
N SER A 918 0.75 -21.21 -9.16
CA SER A 918 1.75 -21.01 -10.23
C SER A 918 1.09 -20.51 -11.52
N GLN A 919 1.85 -19.81 -12.37
CA GLN A 919 1.35 -19.33 -13.68
C GLN A 919 0.80 -20.46 -14.57
N LYS A 920 1.38 -21.66 -14.49
CA LYS A 920 0.89 -22.83 -15.23
C LYS A 920 -0.49 -23.29 -14.75
N VAL A 921 -0.80 -23.12 -13.47
CA VAL A 921 -2.11 -23.44 -12.89
C VAL A 921 -3.12 -22.35 -13.30
N TRP A 922 -2.75 -21.07 -13.24
CA TRP A 922 -3.58 -19.98 -13.74
C TRP A 922 -4.05 -20.19 -15.18
N GLY A 923 -3.12 -20.52 -16.08
CA GLY A 923 -3.46 -20.79 -17.48
C GLY A 923 -4.40 -21.99 -17.71
N LYS A 924 -4.64 -22.86 -16.70
CA LYS A 924 -5.68 -23.89 -16.76
C LYS A 924 -7.01 -23.41 -16.17
N HIS A 925 -6.98 -22.65 -15.08
CA HIS A 925 -8.16 -22.13 -14.39
C HIS A 925 -8.90 -21.04 -15.20
N LEU A 926 -8.19 -20.30 -16.05
CA LEU A 926 -8.76 -19.21 -16.84
C LEU A 926 -9.24 -19.65 -18.23
N LYS A 927 -9.24 -20.95 -18.54
CA LYS A 927 -9.72 -21.46 -19.84
C LYS A 927 -11.24 -21.58 -19.84
N ALA A 928 -11.95 -20.72 -20.59
CA ALA A 928 -13.35 -20.96 -20.97
C ALA A 928 -13.80 -20.23 -22.26
N ALA A 929 -14.77 -20.86 -22.96
CA ALA A 929 -15.61 -20.46 -24.10
C ALA A 929 -14.92 -19.98 -25.40
N GLY A 930 -14.61 -20.94 -26.29
CA GLY A 930 -14.07 -20.66 -27.64
C GLY A 930 -14.94 -19.73 -28.50
N ASP A 931 -16.26 -19.78 -28.37
CA ASP A 931 -17.19 -19.00 -29.21
C ASP A 931 -17.09 -17.48 -28.97
N MET A 932 -16.81 -17.08 -27.72
CA MET A 932 -16.64 -15.68 -27.32
C MET A 932 -15.39 -15.05 -27.92
N HIS A 933 -14.28 -15.79 -27.82
CA HIS A 933 -13.01 -15.39 -28.38
C HIS A 933 -13.15 -15.18 -29.90
N GLN A 934 -13.91 -16.02 -30.60
CA GLN A 934 -14.15 -15.86 -32.04
C GLN A 934 -14.93 -14.58 -32.39
N ALA A 935 -16.00 -14.25 -31.67
CA ALA A 935 -16.78 -13.05 -31.92
C ALA A 935 -15.96 -11.76 -31.71
N SER A 936 -15.20 -11.69 -30.60
CA SER A 936 -14.31 -10.55 -30.31
C SER A 936 -13.16 -10.43 -31.32
N LEU A 937 -12.54 -11.55 -31.71
CA LEU A 937 -11.51 -11.56 -32.75
C LEU A 937 -12.04 -11.08 -34.10
N ARG A 938 -13.24 -11.52 -34.50
CA ARG A 938 -13.87 -11.09 -35.75
C ARG A 938 -14.19 -9.60 -35.70
N LEU A 939 -14.74 -9.10 -34.60
CA LEU A 939 -15.03 -7.67 -34.43
C LEU A 939 -13.75 -6.84 -34.54
N ASN A 940 -12.67 -7.22 -33.85
CA ASN A 940 -11.40 -6.49 -33.91
C ASN A 940 -10.82 -6.46 -35.33
N ARG A 941 -10.87 -7.58 -36.06
CA ARG A 941 -10.41 -7.64 -37.45
C ARG A 941 -11.20 -6.70 -38.35
N ILE A 942 -12.52 -6.72 -38.27
CA ILE A 942 -13.40 -5.89 -39.12
C ILE A 942 -13.26 -4.41 -38.75
N ALA A 943 -13.17 -4.10 -37.46
CA ALA A 943 -12.91 -2.75 -36.99
C ALA A 943 -11.58 -2.20 -37.53
N GLU A 944 -10.53 -3.01 -37.53
CA GLU A 944 -9.23 -2.65 -38.11
C GLU A 944 -9.32 -2.40 -39.62
N GLU A 945 -10.04 -3.24 -40.37
CA GLU A 945 -10.29 -3.04 -41.81
C GLU A 945 -11.01 -1.71 -42.08
N ILE A 946 -12.03 -1.37 -41.29
CA ILE A 946 -12.79 -0.13 -41.45
C ILE A 946 -11.92 1.09 -41.17
N ILE A 947 -11.14 1.06 -40.09
CA ILE A 947 -10.22 2.16 -39.73
C ILE A 947 -9.15 2.32 -40.82
N ASN A 948 -8.60 1.23 -41.35
CA ASN A 948 -7.60 1.28 -42.42
C ASN A 948 -8.15 1.82 -43.74
N ASN A 949 -9.41 1.53 -44.06
CA ASN A 949 -10.07 2.04 -45.27
C ASN A 949 -10.48 3.52 -45.17
N PHE A 950 -10.43 4.13 -43.98
CA PHE A 950 -10.73 5.55 -43.77
C PHE A 950 -9.49 6.45 -43.93
N ASP A 951 -8.28 5.90 -43.73
CA ASP A 951 -7.00 6.60 -43.90
C ASP A 951 -6.55 6.74 -45.38
N GLY A 952 -7.38 6.30 -46.34
CA GLY A 952 -7.09 6.27 -47.77
C GLY A 952 -7.63 7.45 -48.56
#